data_AF-A0A8B7XUV5-F1
#
_entry.id   AF-A0A8B7XUV5-F1
#
_cell.length_a   1.000
_cell.length_b   1.000
_cell.length_c   1.000
_cell.angle_alpha   90.00
_cell.angle_beta   90.00
_cell.angle_gamma   90.00
#
_symmetry.space_group_name_H-M   'P 1'
#
loop_
_entity.id
_entity.type
_entity.pdbx_description
1 polymer ?
#
loop_
_entity_poly.entity_id
_entity_poly.type
_entity_poly.pdbx_seq_one_letter_code
_entity_poly.pdbx_strand_id
1 'polypeptide(L)'
;MSWSCLRVVVGLLCLAFLSATVQVSRAQTAVARLSGTLVWSYEATGIYPPSYNVPAQVSIQLRAEARADTDTITGTGLWDVTIFGNREGDGSGTDRYDERTGFVGNNERAQSFSPTDSLAFDESTAFDLSGLACGSSGPYLCVQVSRAADASMTFDLDPEKWISCRSTPCYYPDDSADASRDIIFSELRLDQLDTPSVPRDEPIEILLVVTAVPSASSRQNLEGTGLWRVSIFGSKSTDGTGGDRYDERPQVLTTTGNTDKSLVAGKPLQLTIRTQFLLGGVGCEDYPYFCITLDKGENPQPDFTIQGPITHCRQVNCLYPDVPPIPTARFSEMTVRLVLPPTYPHDEPVNISLQVELTPSKSPDVPTSIVEGTGLWRLAIFGNKGQNGSDGERFDERPQVLSGSDQDARLTPTDGLVFDVTTQFVIGQVGCDNFPYFCVEFGKGYGPVPNFIFEAPLTVCLEVPCAYEPLPVARAGRLSFSFTDIGTGHYEEPVHVSLNVSIAASESDPTDPIRGSRLWQLSIYGSANLDGSGDDRFDERSVLSKCQRDKPLTPGESLEFDVDADFIISGVGCYDYPYFCLKFEKGADPEPDFIMYDPLRACMELTCTPPPVPRFIISGLTLHVKPGSPTAVQAGQDGSVNYLKFIMEAIYDKRQVGEISGNRLWVLSLWGSANADGSGPKVSENPNTLTTLQSRRTLILGESFILTSVRNNFDMTGASCADVRYICVKLSRGTVPADAYEFLTEPESYLPQTCVQMGCS
;
A
#
# COMPACT_ATOMS: atom_id res chain seq x y z
N MET A 1 -14.10 61.52 -57.89
CA MET A 1 -14.38 61.45 -59.33
C MET A 1 -15.73 60.74 -59.51
N SER A 2 -16.70 61.46 -60.09
CA SER A 2 -17.92 61.01 -60.82
C SER A 2 -18.73 59.82 -60.28
N TRP A 3 -20.05 59.83 -60.09
CA TRP A 3 -21.18 60.78 -60.01
C TRP A 3 -22.39 59.84 -59.78
N SER A 4 -23.20 60.03 -58.73
CA SER A 4 -24.53 60.69 -58.79
C SER A 4 -25.59 59.81 -59.47
N CYS A 5 -26.70 59.41 -58.85
CA CYS A 5 -27.89 60.21 -58.47
C CYS A 5 -28.97 59.17 -58.09
N LEU A 6 -30.01 59.38 -57.28
CA LEU A 6 -30.71 60.57 -56.75
C LEU A 6 -31.53 60.02 -55.54
N ARG A 7 -31.45 60.53 -54.30
CA ARG A 7 -32.16 61.72 -53.75
C ARG A 7 -33.69 61.56 -53.87
N VAL A 8 -34.52 61.61 -52.82
CA VAL A 8 -34.85 62.72 -51.88
C VAL A 8 -35.87 62.09 -50.89
N VAL A 9 -35.72 62.05 -49.56
CA VAL A 9 -35.66 63.09 -48.51
C VAL A 9 -37.04 63.44 -47.91
N VAL A 10 -37.04 63.53 -46.57
CA VAL A 10 -38.06 63.99 -45.60
C VAL A 10 -39.24 63.03 -45.38
N GLY A 11 -39.60 62.59 -44.17
CA GLY A 11 -39.26 63.02 -42.83
C GLY A 11 -40.55 63.15 -42.01
N LEU A 12 -40.67 62.30 -40.99
CA LEU A 12 -41.43 62.44 -39.73
C LEU A 12 -42.86 63.01 -39.77
N LEU A 13 -43.85 62.19 -39.36
CA LEU A 13 -44.40 62.22 -38.00
C LEU A 13 -45.47 61.14 -37.75
N CYS A 14 -45.46 60.67 -36.50
CA CYS A 14 -46.25 59.60 -35.88
C CYS A 14 -47.77 59.64 -36.11
N LEU A 15 -48.39 58.46 -36.20
CA LEU A 15 -49.55 58.06 -35.39
C LEU A 15 -49.86 56.57 -35.56
N ALA A 16 -50.14 55.91 -34.44
CA ALA A 16 -50.36 54.49 -34.28
C ALA A 16 -51.58 53.96 -35.05
N PHE A 17 -51.46 52.75 -35.64
CA PHE A 17 -52.61 51.91 -35.97
C PHE A 17 -52.30 50.42 -35.76
N LEU A 18 -53.29 49.78 -35.13
CA LEU A 18 -53.43 48.40 -34.67
C LEU A 18 -52.78 47.30 -35.52
N SER A 19 -52.07 46.41 -34.83
CA SER A 19 -51.71 45.07 -35.29
C SER A 19 -52.97 44.19 -35.39
N ALA A 20 -53.45 43.97 -36.61
CA ALA A 20 -54.29 42.82 -36.94
C ALA A 20 -53.37 41.69 -37.45
N THR A 21 -53.07 40.73 -36.56
CA THR A 21 -52.37 39.49 -36.88
C THR A 21 -53.26 38.63 -37.77
N VAL A 22 -52.89 38.52 -39.04
CA VAL A 22 -53.38 37.48 -39.96
C VAL A 22 -52.84 36.15 -39.46
N GLN A 23 -53.70 35.30 -38.89
CA GLN A 23 -53.37 33.90 -38.66
C GLN A 23 -53.27 33.19 -40.01
N VAL A 24 -52.04 32.98 -40.46
CA VAL A 24 -51.72 31.90 -41.39
C VAL A 24 -51.75 30.62 -40.55
N SER A 25 -52.82 29.85 -40.65
CA SER A 25 -52.85 28.49 -40.11
C SER A 25 -51.84 27.65 -40.89
N ARG A 26 -50.61 27.57 -40.36
CA ARG A 26 -49.75 26.42 -40.62
C ARG A 26 -50.53 25.21 -40.09
N ALA A 27 -51.01 24.37 -40.99
CA ALA A 27 -51.38 23.01 -40.65
C ALA A 27 -50.13 22.37 -40.04
N GLN A 28 -50.07 22.28 -38.71
CA GLN A 28 -49.18 21.38 -38.02
C GLN A 28 -49.62 19.98 -38.41
N THR A 29 -48.85 19.32 -39.27
CA THR A 29 -48.95 17.88 -39.48
C THR A 29 -48.79 17.25 -38.10
N ALA A 30 -49.85 16.69 -37.53
CA ALA A 30 -49.79 15.95 -36.28
C ALA A 30 -48.82 14.78 -36.48
N VAL A 31 -47.70 14.80 -35.75
CA VAL A 31 -46.71 13.73 -35.80
C VAL A 31 -47.09 12.72 -34.73
N ALA A 32 -47.39 11.50 -35.15
CA ALA A 32 -47.79 10.41 -34.25
C ALA A 32 -46.66 10.10 -33.25
N ARG A 33 -47.00 9.99 -31.96
CA ARG A 33 -46.09 9.63 -30.87
C ARG A 33 -45.95 8.12 -30.75
N LEU A 34 -44.72 7.66 -30.55
CA LEU A 34 -44.38 6.25 -30.46
C LEU A 34 -43.61 5.97 -29.16
N SER A 35 -44.10 5.05 -28.35
CA SER A 35 -43.51 4.63 -27.08
C SER A 35 -43.55 3.10 -26.98
N GLY A 36 -42.39 2.46 -26.80
CA GLY A 36 -42.35 0.99 -26.81
C GLY A 36 -41.03 0.44 -26.28
N THR A 37 -40.98 -0.87 -26.14
CA THR A 37 -39.77 -1.62 -25.77
C THR A 37 -39.42 -2.61 -26.85
N LEU A 38 -38.13 -2.65 -27.22
CA LEU A 38 -37.61 -3.54 -28.23
C LEU A 38 -37.01 -4.79 -27.58
N VAL A 39 -37.57 -5.95 -27.90
CA VAL A 39 -37.05 -7.26 -27.48
C VAL A 39 -36.67 -8.03 -28.74
N TRP A 40 -35.45 -8.52 -28.82
CA TRP A 40 -35.04 -9.34 -29.95
C TRP A 40 -34.17 -10.50 -29.49
N SER A 41 -34.09 -11.56 -30.28
CA SER A 41 -33.16 -12.67 -30.14
C SER A 41 -32.45 -12.91 -31.48
N TYR A 42 -31.31 -13.58 -31.43
CA TYR A 42 -30.62 -14.02 -32.63
C TYR A 42 -30.03 -15.41 -32.46
N GLU A 43 -29.93 -16.12 -33.58
CA GLU A 43 -29.10 -17.31 -33.71
C GLU A 43 -27.92 -16.97 -34.63
N ALA A 44 -26.70 -17.09 -34.13
CA ALA A 44 -25.47 -16.96 -34.93
C ALA A 44 -24.55 -18.15 -34.68
N THR A 45 -23.92 -18.64 -35.75
CA THR A 45 -22.73 -19.48 -35.63
C THR A 45 -21.56 -18.58 -35.18
N GLY A 46 -20.98 -18.83 -34.00
CA GLY A 46 -20.12 -17.89 -33.25
C GLY A 46 -18.92 -17.24 -33.98
N ILE A 47 -18.34 -16.22 -33.33
CA ILE A 47 -17.27 -15.36 -33.87
C ILE A 47 -15.90 -16.04 -33.72
N TYR A 48 -15.17 -16.16 -34.84
CA TYR A 48 -13.78 -16.64 -34.87
C TYR A 48 -12.78 -15.47 -34.87
N PRO A 49 -11.55 -15.65 -34.37
CA PRO A 49 -10.49 -14.66 -34.48
C PRO A 49 -10.20 -14.31 -35.96
N PRO A 50 -9.61 -13.12 -36.23
CA PRO A 50 -9.54 -12.48 -37.57
C PRO A 50 -8.77 -13.25 -38.66
N SER A 51 -8.27 -14.45 -38.38
CA SER A 51 -7.64 -15.36 -39.34
C SER A 51 -8.65 -16.20 -40.14
N TYR A 52 -9.93 -16.24 -39.76
CA TYR A 52 -10.98 -17.00 -40.45
C TYR A 52 -12.09 -16.07 -40.96
N ASN A 53 -11.94 -15.56 -42.20
CA ASN A 53 -12.99 -14.78 -42.90
C ASN A 53 -14.17 -15.70 -43.29
N VAL A 54 -15.05 -16.02 -42.34
CA VAL A 54 -16.30 -16.74 -42.61
C VAL A 54 -17.48 -15.84 -42.23
N PRO A 55 -18.31 -15.39 -43.19
CA PRO A 55 -19.52 -14.66 -42.87
C PRO A 55 -20.47 -15.56 -42.07
N ALA A 56 -20.96 -15.06 -40.93
CA ALA A 56 -21.96 -15.75 -40.12
C ALA A 56 -23.35 -15.52 -40.72
N GLN A 57 -24.18 -16.57 -40.78
CA GLN A 57 -25.62 -16.38 -41.01
C GLN A 57 -26.24 -16.02 -39.66
N VAL A 58 -26.91 -14.87 -39.61
CA VAL A 58 -27.62 -14.40 -38.42
C VAL A 58 -29.12 -14.40 -38.72
N SER A 59 -29.86 -15.21 -37.97
CA SER A 59 -31.31 -15.16 -37.95
C SER A 59 -31.74 -14.25 -36.80
N ILE A 60 -32.56 -13.23 -37.08
CA ILE A 60 -33.01 -12.23 -36.11
C ILE A 60 -34.52 -12.39 -35.92
N GLN A 61 -34.93 -12.60 -34.68
CA GLN A 61 -36.33 -12.49 -34.28
C GLN A 61 -36.49 -11.23 -33.44
N LEU A 62 -37.19 -10.24 -33.98
CA LEU A 62 -37.44 -8.96 -33.33
C LEU A 62 -38.91 -8.79 -33.01
N ARG A 63 -39.21 -8.41 -31.78
CA ARG A 63 -40.54 -8.06 -31.30
C ARG A 63 -40.50 -6.70 -30.62
N ALA A 64 -41.33 -5.77 -31.08
CA ALA A 64 -41.53 -4.48 -30.42
C ALA A 64 -42.94 -4.39 -29.87
N GLU A 65 -43.07 -3.98 -28.61
CA GLU A 65 -44.36 -3.87 -27.91
C GLU A 65 -44.70 -2.40 -27.68
N ALA A 66 -45.91 -1.99 -28.08
CA ALA A 66 -46.41 -0.64 -27.88
C ALA A 66 -46.79 -0.39 -26.41
N ARG A 67 -46.51 0.81 -25.90
CA ARG A 67 -47.08 1.32 -24.65
C ARG A 67 -48.42 2.02 -24.93
N ALA A 68 -49.23 2.15 -23.88
CA ALA A 68 -50.60 2.68 -23.96
C ALA A 68 -50.70 4.13 -24.48
N ASP A 69 -49.60 4.88 -24.50
CA ASP A 69 -49.48 6.25 -25.00
C ASP A 69 -49.03 6.36 -26.47
N THR A 70 -48.95 5.24 -27.20
CA THR A 70 -48.62 5.20 -28.64
C THR A 70 -49.82 5.58 -29.51
N ASP A 71 -49.62 6.46 -30.48
CA ASP A 71 -50.60 6.80 -31.52
C ASP A 71 -50.68 5.68 -32.56
N THR A 72 -51.85 5.48 -33.19
CA THR A 72 -52.02 4.46 -34.23
C THR A 72 -51.32 4.88 -35.54
N ILE A 73 -50.38 4.06 -36.00
CA ILE A 73 -49.61 4.22 -37.24
C ILE A 73 -50.06 3.18 -38.24
N THR A 74 -50.54 3.61 -39.40
CA THR A 74 -50.98 2.74 -40.51
C THR A 74 -50.49 3.29 -41.84
N GLY A 75 -50.09 2.42 -42.75
CA GLY A 75 -49.52 2.81 -44.04
C GLY A 75 -48.67 1.72 -44.67
N THR A 76 -47.97 2.06 -45.74
CA THR A 76 -47.08 1.15 -46.47
C THR A 76 -45.63 1.60 -46.35
N GLY A 77 -44.72 0.64 -46.23
CA GLY A 77 -43.27 0.92 -46.16
C GLY A 77 -42.90 1.77 -44.95
N LEU A 78 -43.48 1.52 -43.79
CA LEU A 78 -43.35 2.32 -42.58
C LEU A 78 -42.00 2.12 -41.88
N TRP A 79 -41.50 0.89 -41.83
CA TRP A 79 -40.37 0.49 -40.97
C TRP A 79 -39.13 0.12 -41.79
N ASP A 80 -37.95 0.54 -41.32
CA ASP A 80 -36.66 0.00 -41.71
C ASP A 80 -35.95 -0.57 -40.50
N VAL A 81 -35.44 -1.81 -40.63
CA VAL A 81 -34.63 -2.47 -39.61
C VAL A 81 -33.18 -2.50 -40.09
N THR A 82 -32.28 -2.11 -39.19
CA THR A 82 -30.84 -2.09 -39.42
C THR A 82 -30.15 -2.99 -38.40
N ILE A 83 -29.24 -3.84 -38.85
CA ILE A 83 -28.34 -4.64 -38.00
C ILE A 83 -26.90 -4.14 -38.20
N PHE A 84 -26.16 -3.99 -37.11
CA PHE A 84 -24.75 -3.60 -37.14
C PHE A 84 -23.99 -4.13 -35.92
N GLY A 85 -22.68 -4.32 -36.05
CA GLY A 85 -21.79 -4.62 -34.94
C GLY A 85 -21.32 -3.33 -34.26
N ASN A 86 -21.17 -3.37 -32.93
CA ASN A 86 -20.72 -2.23 -32.13
C ASN A 86 -19.82 -2.71 -30.97
N ARG A 87 -18.96 -1.83 -30.44
CA ARG A 87 -18.10 -2.14 -29.29
C ARG A 87 -18.75 -1.75 -27.96
N GLU A 88 -19.73 -0.88 -28.01
CA GLU A 88 -20.49 -0.38 -26.87
C GLU A 88 -21.84 -1.10 -26.79
N GLY A 89 -22.20 -1.55 -25.58
CA GLY A 89 -23.41 -2.36 -25.32
C GLY A 89 -24.74 -1.61 -25.41
N ASP A 90 -24.70 -0.30 -25.65
CA ASP A 90 -25.85 0.56 -25.91
C ASP A 90 -25.94 0.99 -27.40
N GLY A 91 -24.96 0.60 -28.23
CA GLY A 91 -24.92 0.96 -29.64
C GLY A 91 -24.54 2.42 -29.91
N SER A 92 -24.06 3.16 -28.90
CA SER A 92 -23.65 4.57 -29.00
C SER A 92 -22.32 4.78 -29.72
N GLY A 93 -21.55 3.72 -29.94
CA GLY A 93 -20.28 3.76 -30.65
C GLY A 93 -20.39 4.37 -32.04
N THR A 94 -19.42 5.22 -32.40
CA THR A 94 -19.36 5.88 -33.72
C THR A 94 -19.01 4.91 -34.85
N ASP A 95 -18.39 3.78 -34.52
CA ASP A 95 -17.94 2.78 -35.48
C ASP A 95 -18.97 1.63 -35.57
N ARG A 96 -19.87 1.71 -36.56
CA ARG A 96 -20.82 0.64 -36.90
C ARG A 96 -20.19 -0.32 -37.92
N TYR A 97 -20.06 -1.59 -37.55
CA TYR A 97 -19.44 -2.62 -38.38
C TYR A 97 -20.49 -3.40 -39.18
N ASP A 98 -20.20 -3.68 -40.46
CA ASP A 98 -21.07 -4.37 -41.42
C ASP A 98 -22.55 -3.95 -41.35
N GLU A 99 -22.82 -2.65 -41.29
CA GLU A 99 -24.20 -2.13 -41.18
C GLU A 99 -25.06 -2.54 -42.39
N ARG A 100 -26.17 -3.24 -42.11
CA ARG A 100 -27.15 -3.68 -43.12
C ARG A 100 -28.53 -3.16 -42.79
N THR A 101 -29.15 -2.46 -43.74
CA THR A 101 -30.52 -1.94 -43.63
C THR A 101 -31.40 -2.55 -44.73
N GLY A 102 -32.69 -2.73 -44.43
CA GLY A 102 -33.70 -3.03 -45.45
C GLY A 102 -33.73 -4.50 -45.91
N PHE A 103 -33.29 -5.42 -45.06
CA PHE A 103 -33.39 -6.86 -45.29
C PHE A 103 -34.79 -7.43 -44.95
N VAL A 104 -35.71 -6.58 -44.49
CA VAL A 104 -37.08 -6.92 -44.11
C VAL A 104 -38.02 -6.84 -45.31
N GLY A 105 -38.89 -7.83 -45.48
CA GLY A 105 -39.84 -7.89 -46.59
C GLY A 105 -40.88 -6.76 -46.62
N ASN A 106 -41.45 -6.51 -47.81
CA ASN A 106 -42.42 -5.42 -48.04
C ASN A 106 -43.71 -5.55 -47.21
N ASN A 107 -44.10 -6.77 -46.82
CA ASN A 107 -45.29 -7.00 -46.01
C ASN A 107 -45.04 -6.62 -44.56
N GLU A 108 -43.86 -6.94 -44.07
CA GLU A 108 -43.37 -6.65 -42.72
C GLU A 108 -43.15 -5.14 -42.54
N ARG A 109 -42.60 -4.47 -43.56
CA ARG A 109 -42.49 -2.99 -43.59
C ARG A 109 -43.86 -2.29 -43.58
N ALA A 110 -44.95 -2.97 -43.94
CA ALA A 110 -46.31 -2.41 -43.96
C ALA A 110 -47.14 -2.73 -42.71
N GLN A 111 -46.56 -3.35 -41.66
CA GLN A 111 -47.27 -3.66 -40.43
C GLN A 111 -47.74 -2.36 -39.73
N SER A 112 -49.03 -2.30 -39.41
CA SER A 112 -49.60 -1.23 -38.59
C SER A 112 -49.15 -1.37 -37.12
N PHE A 113 -49.08 -0.26 -36.39
CA PHE A 113 -48.72 -0.25 -34.98
C PHE A 113 -49.68 0.62 -34.17
N SER A 114 -50.37 0.03 -33.20
CA SER A 114 -51.40 0.68 -32.37
C SER A 114 -51.11 0.41 -30.88
N PRO A 115 -51.71 1.15 -29.92
CA PRO A 115 -51.40 1.08 -28.47
C PRO A 115 -51.68 -0.26 -27.74
N THR A 116 -51.80 -1.37 -28.45
CA THR A 116 -51.89 -2.75 -27.93
C THR A 116 -51.25 -3.79 -28.87
N ASP A 117 -50.67 -3.35 -29.99
CA ASP A 117 -50.10 -4.25 -31.00
C ASP A 117 -48.62 -4.53 -30.70
N SER A 118 -48.13 -5.64 -31.23
CA SER A 118 -46.69 -5.93 -31.29
C SER A 118 -46.22 -6.01 -32.73
N LEU A 119 -45.17 -5.28 -33.09
CA LEU A 119 -44.47 -5.48 -34.35
C LEU A 119 -43.59 -6.72 -34.21
N ALA A 120 -43.62 -7.60 -35.21
CA ALA A 120 -42.78 -8.78 -35.24
C ALA A 120 -42.08 -8.91 -36.60
N PHE A 121 -40.76 -9.08 -36.57
CA PHE A 121 -39.92 -9.33 -37.73
C PHE A 121 -39.14 -10.62 -37.49
N ASP A 122 -39.22 -11.58 -38.41
CA ASP A 122 -38.48 -12.84 -38.36
C ASP A 122 -37.73 -12.96 -39.69
N GLU A 123 -36.49 -12.49 -39.71
CA GLU A 123 -35.71 -12.33 -40.94
C GLU A 123 -34.28 -12.82 -40.72
N SER A 124 -33.66 -13.32 -41.80
CA SER A 124 -32.27 -13.81 -41.77
C SER A 124 -31.41 -13.04 -42.75
N THR A 125 -30.20 -12.67 -42.33
CA THR A 125 -29.22 -12.01 -43.19
C THR A 125 -27.82 -12.55 -42.93
N ALA A 126 -27.00 -12.61 -43.99
CA ALA A 126 -25.57 -12.82 -43.85
C ALA A 126 -24.95 -11.58 -43.18
N PHE A 127 -24.05 -11.80 -42.23
CA PHE A 127 -23.39 -10.75 -41.47
C PHE A 127 -21.91 -11.08 -41.25
N ASP A 128 -21.02 -10.14 -41.59
CA ASP A 128 -19.57 -10.27 -41.47
C ASP A 128 -19.07 -9.61 -40.18
N LEU A 129 -18.58 -10.44 -39.25
CA LEU A 129 -18.08 -10.00 -37.95
C LEU A 129 -16.55 -9.90 -37.91
N SER A 130 -15.85 -10.14 -39.03
CA SER A 130 -14.38 -10.20 -39.09
C SER A 130 -13.68 -8.90 -38.65
N GLY A 131 -14.38 -7.76 -38.70
CA GLY A 131 -13.89 -6.46 -38.27
C GLY A 131 -14.00 -6.15 -36.76
N LEU A 132 -14.73 -6.95 -35.98
CA LEU A 132 -14.85 -6.77 -34.53
C LEU A 132 -13.77 -7.56 -33.79
N ALA A 133 -12.81 -6.85 -33.20
CA ALA A 133 -11.81 -7.46 -32.31
C ALA A 133 -12.42 -7.82 -30.95
N CYS A 134 -12.13 -9.03 -30.46
CA CYS A 134 -12.50 -9.49 -29.12
C CYS A 134 -11.70 -8.75 -28.02
N GLY A 135 -12.24 -7.64 -27.52
CA GLY A 135 -11.71 -6.92 -26.35
C GLY A 135 -12.29 -7.40 -25.01
N SER A 136 -11.89 -6.76 -23.91
CA SER A 136 -12.35 -7.07 -22.53
C SER A 136 -13.84 -6.80 -22.27
N SER A 137 -14.51 -6.06 -23.15
CA SER A 137 -15.95 -5.77 -23.10
C SER A 137 -16.80 -6.61 -24.09
N GLY A 138 -16.16 -7.44 -24.93
CA GLY A 138 -16.83 -8.27 -25.93
C GLY A 138 -17.46 -7.48 -27.10
N PRO A 139 -17.61 -8.11 -28.29
CA PRO A 139 -18.35 -7.53 -29.41
C PRO A 139 -19.87 -7.53 -29.15
N TYR A 140 -20.57 -6.46 -29.51
CA TYR A 140 -22.02 -6.39 -29.46
C TYR A 140 -22.62 -6.42 -30.86
N LEU A 141 -23.70 -7.18 -31.02
CA LEU A 141 -24.55 -7.11 -32.20
C LEU A 141 -25.76 -6.27 -31.85
N CYS A 142 -26.05 -5.25 -32.64
CA CYS A 142 -27.10 -4.27 -32.38
C CYS A 142 -28.14 -4.30 -33.49
N VAL A 143 -29.40 -4.14 -33.11
CA VAL A 143 -30.52 -3.97 -34.03
C VAL A 143 -31.19 -2.63 -33.75
N GLN A 144 -31.46 -1.88 -34.82
CA GLN A 144 -32.12 -0.58 -34.80
C GLN A 144 -33.37 -0.61 -35.67
N VAL A 145 -34.49 -0.11 -35.13
CA VAL A 145 -35.70 0.16 -35.90
C VAL A 145 -35.79 1.65 -36.19
N SER A 146 -36.12 2.01 -37.42
CA SER A 146 -36.22 3.39 -37.87
C SER A 146 -37.41 3.58 -38.81
N ARG A 147 -37.83 4.83 -39.01
CA ARG A 147 -38.82 5.15 -40.04
C ARG A 147 -38.17 5.03 -41.42
N ALA A 148 -38.79 4.24 -42.28
CA ALA A 148 -38.37 4.11 -43.66
C ALA A 148 -38.49 5.42 -44.46
N ALA A 149 -37.56 5.65 -45.37
CA ALA A 149 -37.50 6.88 -46.17
C ALA A 149 -38.71 7.02 -47.14
N ASP A 150 -39.29 5.89 -47.55
CA ASP A 150 -40.46 5.77 -48.43
C ASP A 150 -41.79 5.58 -47.68
N ALA A 151 -41.80 5.81 -46.35
CA ALA A 151 -43.01 5.65 -45.54
C ALA A 151 -44.17 6.53 -46.02
N SER A 152 -45.34 5.91 -46.23
CA SER A 152 -46.55 6.62 -46.66
C SER A 152 -47.15 7.53 -45.58
N MET A 153 -46.68 7.43 -44.33
CA MET A 153 -47.11 8.22 -43.19
C MET A 153 -45.88 8.82 -42.48
N THR A 154 -45.98 10.10 -42.10
CA THR A 154 -44.97 10.75 -41.26
C THR A 154 -45.27 10.55 -39.78
N PHE A 155 -44.33 9.91 -39.08
CA PHE A 155 -44.29 9.80 -37.62
C PHE A 155 -42.86 10.07 -37.11
N ASP A 156 -42.73 10.38 -35.83
CA ASP A 156 -41.45 10.60 -35.16
C ASP A 156 -41.03 9.32 -34.46
N LEU A 157 -39.81 8.89 -34.72
CA LEU A 157 -39.22 7.73 -34.07
C LEU A 157 -37.80 8.15 -33.72
N ASP A 158 -37.56 8.29 -32.42
CA ASP A 158 -36.25 8.63 -31.89
C ASP A 158 -35.30 7.43 -32.11
N PRO A 159 -34.39 7.51 -33.10
CA PRO A 159 -33.63 6.36 -33.53
C PRO A 159 -32.65 5.88 -32.44
N GLU A 160 -32.26 6.73 -31.49
CA GLU A 160 -31.36 6.38 -30.39
C GLU A 160 -32.08 5.57 -29.29
N LYS A 161 -33.40 5.70 -29.18
CA LYS A 161 -34.22 4.93 -28.22
C LYS A 161 -34.70 3.58 -28.75
N TRP A 162 -34.53 3.33 -30.05
CA TRP A 162 -34.97 2.12 -30.73
C TRP A 162 -33.78 1.27 -31.21
N ILE A 163 -32.68 1.34 -30.45
CA ILE A 163 -31.51 0.47 -30.58
C ILE A 163 -31.52 -0.53 -29.42
N SER A 164 -31.24 -1.79 -29.71
CA SER A 164 -30.98 -2.80 -28.69
C SER A 164 -29.79 -3.65 -29.11
N CYS A 165 -28.85 -3.84 -28.19
CA CYS A 165 -27.63 -4.60 -28.43
C CYS A 165 -27.57 -5.83 -27.52
N ARG A 166 -26.96 -6.90 -28.03
CA ARG A 166 -26.67 -8.12 -27.28
C ARG A 166 -25.20 -8.46 -27.47
N SER A 167 -24.55 -8.92 -26.39
CA SER A 167 -23.19 -9.41 -26.49
C SER A 167 -23.13 -10.66 -27.38
N THR A 168 -22.06 -10.77 -28.16
CA THR A 168 -21.75 -11.93 -29.00
C THR A 168 -20.57 -12.67 -28.38
N PRO A 169 -20.67 -14.00 -28.16
CA PRO A 169 -19.58 -14.76 -27.56
C PRO A 169 -18.35 -14.80 -28.48
N CYS A 170 -17.19 -14.46 -27.93
CA CYS A 170 -15.91 -14.67 -28.60
C CYS A 170 -15.45 -16.12 -28.41
N TYR A 171 -15.21 -16.83 -29.52
CA TYR A 171 -14.66 -18.18 -29.49
C TYR A 171 -13.13 -18.13 -29.68
N TYR A 172 -12.37 -18.37 -28.62
CA TYR A 172 -10.93 -18.63 -28.70
C TYR A 172 -10.72 -20.14 -28.75
N PRO A 173 -10.28 -20.73 -29.88
CA PRO A 173 -9.78 -22.09 -29.87
C PRO A 173 -8.45 -22.07 -29.12
N ASP A 174 -8.48 -22.36 -27.82
CA ASP A 174 -7.27 -22.51 -27.02
C ASP A 174 -6.74 -23.93 -27.20
N ASP A 175 -5.54 -24.06 -27.77
CA ASP A 175 -4.80 -25.30 -28.02
C ASP A 175 -4.24 -25.90 -26.71
N SER A 176 -5.03 -25.90 -25.63
CA SER A 176 -4.68 -26.57 -24.38
C SER A 176 -5.45 -27.88 -24.25
N ALA A 177 -4.72 -28.95 -23.96
CA ALA A 177 -5.22 -30.31 -23.81
C ALA A 177 -6.12 -30.53 -22.57
N ASP A 178 -6.68 -29.45 -22.00
CA ASP A 178 -7.64 -29.46 -20.87
C ASP A 178 -9.05 -29.01 -21.28
N ALA A 179 -9.30 -28.82 -22.58
CA ALA A 179 -10.62 -28.52 -23.18
C ALA A 179 -11.66 -29.66 -23.06
N SER A 180 -11.54 -30.51 -22.03
CA SER A 180 -12.27 -31.75 -21.96
C SER A 180 -13.53 -31.72 -21.12
N ARG A 181 -14.02 -30.62 -20.51
CA ARG A 181 -15.27 -30.66 -19.69
C ARG A 181 -16.14 -29.40 -19.70
N ASP A 182 -16.31 -28.75 -20.84
CA ASP A 182 -17.27 -27.64 -20.95
C ASP A 182 -18.70 -28.18 -21.05
N ILE A 183 -19.57 -27.77 -20.11
CA ILE A 183 -21.00 -28.11 -20.12
C ILE A 183 -21.77 -26.90 -20.63
N ILE A 184 -22.31 -27.05 -21.83
CA ILE A 184 -23.14 -26.03 -22.46
C ILE A 184 -24.60 -26.44 -22.26
N PHE A 185 -25.38 -25.61 -21.58
CA PHE A 185 -26.84 -25.74 -21.54
C PHE A 185 -27.45 -24.97 -22.72
N SER A 186 -28.45 -25.56 -23.37
CA SER A 186 -29.29 -24.85 -24.34
C SER A 186 -30.45 -24.13 -23.67
N GLU A 187 -30.82 -24.56 -22.45
CA GLU A 187 -32.00 -24.07 -21.77
C GLU A 187 -31.95 -24.32 -20.26
N LEU A 188 -32.50 -23.37 -19.48
CA LEU A 188 -32.82 -23.52 -18.08
C LEU A 188 -34.30 -23.18 -17.88
N ARG A 189 -35.03 -24.06 -17.18
CA ARG A 189 -36.47 -23.91 -16.90
C ARG A 189 -36.77 -24.06 -15.41
N LEU A 190 -37.72 -23.27 -14.93
CA LEU A 190 -38.39 -23.48 -13.66
C LEU A 190 -39.75 -24.17 -13.91
N ASP A 191 -39.75 -25.50 -13.87
CA ASP A 191 -40.92 -26.31 -14.24
C ASP A 191 -42.05 -26.24 -13.18
N GLN A 192 -41.66 -26.14 -11.90
CA GLN A 192 -42.61 -26.08 -10.79
C GLN A 192 -42.11 -25.11 -9.72
N LEU A 193 -43.04 -24.29 -9.22
CA LEU A 193 -42.89 -23.51 -8.00
C LEU A 193 -44.26 -23.59 -7.31
N ASP A 194 -44.34 -24.39 -6.25
CA ASP A 194 -45.54 -24.56 -5.44
C ASP A 194 -45.58 -23.48 -4.36
N THR A 195 -46.66 -22.71 -4.37
CA THR A 195 -46.88 -21.59 -3.44
C THR A 195 -47.99 -21.97 -2.46
N PRO A 196 -47.71 -22.49 -1.25
CA PRO A 196 -48.73 -22.66 -0.22
C PRO A 196 -49.33 -21.30 0.18
N SER A 197 -50.48 -21.27 0.83
CA SER A 197 -51.06 -20.02 1.37
C SER A 197 -50.05 -19.29 2.28
N VAL A 198 -49.68 -18.05 1.93
CA VAL A 198 -48.43 -17.38 2.36
C VAL A 198 -48.69 -16.31 3.44
N PRO A 199 -48.02 -16.30 4.60
CA PRO A 199 -47.90 -15.11 5.46
C PRO A 199 -46.94 -14.07 4.86
N ARG A 200 -47.26 -12.76 4.91
CA ARG A 200 -46.53 -11.68 4.19
C ARG A 200 -45.03 -11.59 4.54
N ASP A 201 -44.69 -11.74 5.81
CA ASP A 201 -43.37 -11.39 6.34
C ASP A 201 -42.60 -12.59 6.94
N GLU A 202 -43.06 -13.81 6.67
CA GLU A 202 -42.42 -15.03 7.16
C GLU A 202 -41.87 -15.87 6.00
N PRO A 203 -40.61 -16.35 6.07
CA PRO A 203 -40.07 -17.26 5.07
C PRO A 203 -40.89 -18.54 5.05
N ILE A 204 -41.44 -18.87 3.88
CA ILE A 204 -42.18 -20.11 3.68
C ILE A 204 -41.30 -21.17 3.01
N GLU A 205 -41.55 -22.44 3.31
CA GLU A 205 -40.92 -23.54 2.58
C GLU A 205 -41.55 -23.63 1.18
N ILE A 206 -40.74 -23.44 0.14
CA ILE A 206 -41.11 -23.59 -1.26
C ILE A 206 -40.46 -24.84 -1.86
N LEU A 207 -41.19 -25.51 -2.75
CA LEU A 207 -40.71 -26.63 -3.55
C LEU A 207 -40.47 -26.15 -4.99
N LEU A 208 -39.24 -26.32 -5.48
CA LEU A 208 -38.82 -25.95 -6.82
C LEU A 208 -38.38 -27.19 -7.60
N VAL A 209 -38.76 -27.26 -8.88
CA VAL A 209 -38.21 -28.23 -9.83
C VAL A 209 -37.53 -27.44 -10.95
N VAL A 210 -36.20 -27.54 -10.99
CA VAL A 210 -35.35 -26.85 -11.96
C VAL A 210 -34.87 -27.87 -12.99
N THR A 211 -35.05 -27.58 -14.28
CA THR A 211 -34.58 -28.43 -15.38
C THR A 211 -33.61 -27.66 -16.27
N ALA A 212 -32.38 -28.16 -16.38
CA ALA A 212 -31.38 -27.64 -17.31
C ALA A 212 -31.13 -28.65 -18.43
N VAL A 213 -31.27 -28.23 -19.68
CA VAL A 213 -31.14 -29.10 -20.86
C VAL A 213 -29.76 -28.89 -21.49
N PRO A 214 -28.89 -29.93 -21.52
CA PRO A 214 -27.60 -29.82 -22.19
C PRO A 214 -27.77 -29.66 -23.70
N SER A 215 -26.96 -28.78 -24.29
CA SER A 215 -26.83 -28.64 -25.74
C SER A 215 -26.30 -29.94 -26.36
N ALA A 216 -26.63 -30.18 -27.64
CA ALA A 216 -26.07 -31.30 -28.41
C ALA A 216 -24.53 -31.25 -28.57
N SER A 217 -23.92 -30.07 -28.33
CA SER A 217 -22.47 -29.90 -28.26
C SER A 217 -21.86 -30.41 -26.94
N SER A 218 -22.66 -30.56 -25.88
CA SER A 218 -22.25 -31.13 -24.60
C SER A 218 -22.27 -32.66 -24.67
N ARG A 219 -21.14 -33.27 -25.08
CA ARG A 219 -21.04 -34.72 -25.37
C ARG A 219 -20.63 -35.58 -24.17
N GLN A 220 -20.62 -35.04 -22.96
CA GLN A 220 -19.99 -35.70 -21.81
C GLN A 220 -20.95 -35.99 -20.66
N ASN A 221 -20.74 -37.15 -20.03
CA ASN A 221 -21.29 -37.42 -18.71
C ASN A 221 -20.40 -36.74 -17.67
N LEU A 222 -21.00 -36.07 -16.70
CA LEU A 222 -20.31 -35.49 -15.55
C LEU A 222 -20.79 -36.21 -14.29
N GLU A 223 -19.90 -36.97 -13.66
CA GLU A 223 -20.14 -37.63 -12.37
C GLU A 223 -19.14 -37.10 -11.36
N GLY A 224 -19.59 -36.84 -10.14
CA GLY A 224 -18.77 -36.14 -9.15
C GLY A 224 -19.55 -35.63 -7.95
N THR A 225 -18.87 -34.89 -7.08
CA THR A 225 -19.40 -34.28 -5.87
C THR A 225 -19.32 -32.76 -5.94
N GLY A 226 -20.29 -32.06 -5.34
CA GLY A 226 -20.30 -30.60 -5.26
C GLY A 226 -20.40 -29.91 -6.62
N LEU A 227 -21.05 -30.56 -7.59
CA LEU A 227 -21.08 -30.12 -8.97
C LEU A 227 -21.88 -28.82 -9.15
N TRP A 228 -23.06 -28.72 -8.52
CA TRP A 228 -24.03 -27.68 -8.83
C TRP A 228 -24.26 -26.70 -7.67
N ARG A 229 -24.50 -25.44 -8.03
CA ARG A 229 -25.05 -24.39 -7.16
C ARG A 229 -26.30 -23.83 -7.80
N VAL A 230 -27.37 -23.68 -7.03
CA VAL A 230 -28.57 -22.97 -7.50
C VAL A 230 -28.81 -21.79 -6.59
N SER A 231 -28.94 -20.60 -7.16
CA SER A 231 -29.39 -19.40 -6.45
C SER A 231 -30.84 -19.09 -6.77
N ILE A 232 -31.54 -18.43 -5.85
CA ILE A 232 -32.90 -17.90 -6.07
C ILE A 232 -33.00 -16.46 -5.55
N PHE A 233 -33.80 -15.62 -6.21
CA PHE A 233 -34.07 -14.24 -5.80
C PHE A 233 -35.30 -13.65 -6.49
N GLY A 234 -35.86 -12.58 -5.94
CA GLY A 234 -36.83 -11.72 -6.64
C GLY A 234 -36.13 -10.65 -7.49
N SER A 235 -36.62 -10.39 -8.70
CA SER A 235 -36.06 -9.39 -9.62
C SER A 235 -37.11 -8.43 -10.16
N LYS A 236 -36.66 -7.20 -10.46
CA LYS A 236 -37.42 -6.19 -11.21
C LYS A 236 -37.43 -6.48 -12.72
N SER A 237 -36.43 -7.21 -13.21
CA SER A 237 -36.24 -7.52 -14.63
C SER A 237 -36.71 -8.92 -14.99
N THR A 238 -37.18 -9.09 -16.22
CA THR A 238 -37.62 -10.37 -16.82
C THR A 238 -36.47 -11.37 -17.00
N ASP A 239 -35.23 -10.93 -16.94
CA ASP A 239 -34.03 -11.75 -17.13
C ASP A 239 -33.14 -11.84 -15.88
N GLY A 240 -33.56 -11.21 -14.78
CA GLY A 240 -32.83 -11.22 -13.51
C GLY A 240 -31.63 -10.27 -13.46
N THR A 241 -31.43 -9.42 -14.48
CA THR A 241 -30.33 -8.44 -14.54
C THR A 241 -30.74 -7.05 -14.04
N GLY A 242 -29.75 -6.21 -13.73
CA GLY A 242 -29.94 -4.75 -13.66
C GLY A 242 -30.69 -4.17 -12.45
N GLY A 243 -30.52 -4.70 -11.23
CA GLY A 243 -31.07 -4.09 -10.03
C GLY A 243 -30.81 -4.91 -8.75
N ASP A 244 -31.35 -4.44 -7.63
CA ASP A 244 -31.31 -5.16 -6.35
C ASP A 244 -31.97 -6.54 -6.47
N ARG A 245 -31.45 -7.54 -5.77
CA ARG A 245 -32.01 -8.90 -5.71
C ARG A 245 -32.76 -9.07 -4.39
N TYR A 246 -34.06 -9.29 -4.46
CA TYR A 246 -34.91 -9.44 -3.27
C TYR A 246 -34.75 -10.84 -2.65
N ASP A 247 -34.50 -10.88 -1.33
CA ASP A 247 -34.28 -12.10 -0.51
C ASP A 247 -33.35 -13.13 -1.19
N GLU A 248 -32.25 -12.67 -1.79
CA GLU A 248 -31.33 -13.55 -2.52
C GLU A 248 -30.78 -14.67 -1.63
N ARG A 249 -30.92 -15.91 -2.10
CA ARG A 249 -30.30 -17.09 -1.53
C ARG A 249 -29.27 -17.62 -2.53
N PRO A 250 -27.97 -17.37 -2.33
CA PRO A 250 -26.93 -17.71 -3.30
C PRO A 250 -26.71 -19.22 -3.49
N GLN A 251 -27.18 -20.04 -2.54
CA GLN A 251 -27.19 -21.49 -2.63
C GLN A 251 -28.41 -22.05 -1.88
N VAL A 252 -29.25 -22.81 -2.59
CA VAL A 252 -30.42 -23.49 -2.01
C VAL A 252 -30.34 -25.02 -2.09
N LEU A 253 -29.31 -25.58 -2.71
CA LEU A 253 -29.08 -27.02 -2.71
C LEU A 253 -28.47 -27.43 -1.36
N THR A 254 -29.29 -27.99 -0.47
CA THR A 254 -28.88 -28.35 0.91
C THR A 254 -28.60 -29.84 1.10
N THR A 255 -28.87 -30.69 0.10
CA THR A 255 -28.70 -32.15 0.18
C THR A 255 -27.69 -32.65 -0.84
N THR A 256 -26.81 -33.56 -0.42
CA THR A 256 -25.81 -34.26 -1.26
C THR A 256 -26.44 -34.90 -2.51
N GLY A 257 -27.72 -35.29 -2.46
CA GLY A 257 -28.43 -35.87 -3.60
C GLY A 257 -28.64 -34.94 -4.80
N ASN A 258 -28.65 -33.61 -4.62
CA ASN A 258 -28.82 -32.66 -5.73
C ASN A 258 -27.52 -31.95 -6.11
N THR A 259 -26.65 -31.65 -5.15
CA THR A 259 -25.33 -31.04 -5.44
C THR A 259 -24.42 -31.99 -6.21
N ASP A 260 -24.56 -33.30 -5.97
CA ASP A 260 -23.70 -34.34 -6.54
C ASP A 260 -24.38 -35.05 -7.74
N LYS A 261 -25.51 -34.51 -8.21
CA LYS A 261 -26.31 -35.17 -9.23
C LYS A 261 -25.54 -35.24 -10.54
N SER A 262 -25.33 -36.45 -11.03
CA SER A 262 -24.61 -36.67 -12.29
C SER A 262 -25.36 -36.07 -13.48
N LEU A 263 -24.63 -35.40 -14.37
CA LEU A 263 -25.13 -35.06 -15.70
C LEU A 263 -24.89 -36.22 -16.64
N VAL A 264 -25.94 -36.68 -17.32
CA VAL A 264 -25.82 -37.69 -18.39
C VAL A 264 -26.04 -37.00 -19.73
N ALA A 265 -25.11 -37.19 -20.66
CA ALA A 265 -25.16 -36.59 -21.99
C ALA A 265 -26.51 -36.83 -22.67
N GLY A 266 -27.11 -35.77 -23.21
CA GLY A 266 -28.41 -35.82 -23.88
C GLY A 266 -29.62 -35.99 -22.97
N LYS A 267 -29.45 -36.04 -21.64
CA LYS A 267 -30.56 -36.03 -20.67
C LYS A 267 -30.61 -34.69 -19.91
N PRO A 268 -31.81 -34.13 -19.66
CA PRO A 268 -31.94 -32.95 -18.82
C PRO A 268 -31.46 -33.21 -17.39
N LEU A 269 -30.73 -32.26 -16.81
CA LEU A 269 -30.43 -32.19 -15.39
C LEU A 269 -31.65 -31.65 -14.66
N GLN A 270 -32.29 -32.48 -13.84
CA GLN A 270 -33.41 -32.05 -13.00
C GLN A 270 -33.00 -31.94 -11.54
N LEU A 271 -33.24 -30.81 -10.89
CA LEU A 271 -32.93 -30.58 -9.48
C LEU A 271 -34.24 -30.28 -8.73
N THR A 272 -34.51 -31.02 -7.66
CA THR A 272 -35.70 -30.83 -6.82
C THR A 272 -35.30 -30.21 -5.50
N ILE A 273 -35.71 -28.98 -5.23
CA ILE A 273 -35.18 -28.13 -4.17
C ILE A 273 -36.28 -27.78 -3.19
N ARG A 274 -36.01 -27.93 -1.89
CA ARG A 274 -36.86 -27.42 -0.80
C ARG A 274 -36.07 -26.38 -0.03
N THR A 275 -36.59 -25.16 0.07
CA THR A 275 -35.90 -24.06 0.73
C THR A 275 -36.91 -23.08 1.31
N GLN A 276 -36.47 -22.29 2.29
CA GLN A 276 -37.24 -21.17 2.81
C GLN A 276 -36.99 -19.93 1.94
N PHE A 277 -38.05 -19.19 1.62
CA PHE A 277 -37.98 -17.96 0.83
C PHE A 277 -39.14 -17.03 1.19
N LEU A 278 -38.90 -15.72 1.24
CA LEU A 278 -39.91 -14.69 1.49
C LEU A 278 -40.75 -14.42 0.24
N LEU A 279 -41.57 -15.40 -0.17
CA LEU A 279 -42.33 -15.28 -1.41
C LEU A 279 -43.39 -14.15 -1.37
N GLY A 280 -43.80 -13.70 -0.18
CA GLY A 280 -44.78 -12.63 0.00
C GLY A 280 -44.37 -11.28 -0.63
N GLY A 281 -43.07 -11.03 -0.83
CA GLY A 281 -42.55 -9.83 -1.50
C GLY A 281 -42.28 -10.00 -2.99
N VAL A 282 -42.47 -11.19 -3.57
CA VAL A 282 -42.22 -11.47 -4.99
C VAL A 282 -43.55 -11.64 -5.74
N GLY A 283 -43.72 -10.92 -6.85
CA GLY A 283 -44.96 -10.85 -7.61
C GLY A 283 -45.89 -9.70 -7.21
N CYS A 284 -45.62 -9.02 -6.09
CA CYS A 284 -46.24 -7.76 -5.69
C CYS A 284 -45.21 -6.62 -5.77
N GLU A 285 -45.63 -5.41 -6.16
CA GLU A 285 -44.79 -4.21 -6.26
C GLU A 285 -43.51 -4.35 -7.12
N ASP A 286 -42.34 -4.02 -6.56
CA ASP A 286 -41.07 -3.76 -7.24
C ASP A 286 -40.39 -5.00 -7.85
N TYR A 287 -40.69 -6.22 -7.37
CA TYR A 287 -40.03 -7.46 -7.79
C TYR A 287 -41.04 -8.46 -8.41
N PRO A 288 -41.56 -8.19 -9.63
CA PRO A 288 -42.56 -9.04 -10.27
C PRO A 288 -42.07 -10.42 -10.72
N TYR A 289 -40.76 -10.66 -10.74
CA TYR A 289 -40.17 -11.91 -11.23
C TYR A 289 -39.48 -12.71 -10.12
N PHE A 290 -39.74 -14.01 -10.08
CA PHE A 290 -38.96 -14.97 -9.31
C PHE A 290 -37.90 -15.59 -10.22
N CYS A 291 -36.63 -15.42 -9.87
CA CYS A 291 -35.49 -15.84 -10.68
C CYS A 291 -34.73 -16.99 -10.01
N ILE A 292 -34.18 -17.86 -10.85
CA ILE A 292 -33.24 -18.91 -10.49
C ILE A 292 -31.97 -18.75 -11.31
N THR A 293 -30.81 -19.06 -10.72
CA THR A 293 -29.56 -19.24 -11.48
C THR A 293 -28.94 -20.60 -11.20
N LEU A 294 -28.36 -21.22 -12.22
CA LEU A 294 -27.60 -22.46 -12.14
C LEU A 294 -26.12 -22.17 -12.38
N ASP A 295 -25.31 -22.38 -11.35
CA ASP A 295 -23.88 -22.19 -11.39
C ASP A 295 -23.13 -23.49 -11.06
N LYS A 296 -21.82 -23.44 -11.32
CA LYS A 296 -20.85 -24.40 -10.82
C LYS A 296 -20.76 -24.31 -9.30
N GLY A 297 -20.70 -25.45 -8.61
CA GLY A 297 -20.50 -25.50 -7.17
C GLY A 297 -19.16 -24.89 -6.74
N GLU A 298 -19.01 -24.58 -5.45
CA GLU A 298 -17.80 -23.89 -4.95
C GLU A 298 -16.53 -24.74 -5.04
N ASN A 299 -16.64 -26.06 -4.91
CA ASN A 299 -15.52 -27.00 -4.97
C ASN A 299 -15.93 -28.27 -5.73
N PRO A 300 -16.20 -28.19 -7.04
CA PRO A 300 -16.70 -29.33 -7.80
C PRO A 300 -15.57 -30.31 -8.06
N GLN A 301 -15.85 -31.59 -7.84
CA GLN A 301 -14.95 -32.67 -8.19
C GLN A 301 -15.66 -33.64 -9.11
N PRO A 302 -15.26 -33.77 -10.39
CA PRO A 302 -14.14 -33.09 -11.02
C PRO A 302 -14.45 -31.62 -11.38
N ASP A 303 -13.40 -30.87 -11.72
CA ASP A 303 -13.55 -29.50 -12.18
C ASP A 303 -14.14 -29.41 -13.60
N PHE A 304 -14.92 -28.36 -13.87
CA PHE A 304 -15.60 -28.14 -15.16
C PHE A 304 -16.01 -26.67 -15.35
N THR A 305 -16.55 -26.32 -16.52
CA THR A 305 -17.13 -24.99 -16.78
C THR A 305 -18.59 -25.11 -17.22
N ILE A 306 -19.39 -24.08 -16.95
CA ILE A 306 -20.79 -23.98 -17.40
C ILE A 306 -20.92 -22.80 -18.35
N GLN A 307 -21.63 -23.02 -19.46
CA GLN A 307 -21.96 -22.01 -20.46
C GLN A 307 -23.44 -22.16 -20.87
N GLY A 308 -24.03 -21.08 -21.41
CA GLY A 308 -25.43 -21.06 -21.86
C GLY A 308 -26.35 -20.23 -20.97
N PRO A 309 -27.69 -20.33 -21.15
CA PRO A 309 -28.64 -19.62 -20.32
C PRO A 309 -28.67 -20.24 -18.92
N ILE A 310 -27.93 -19.63 -18.01
CA ILE A 310 -27.81 -20.05 -16.62
C ILE A 310 -28.77 -19.32 -15.67
N THR A 311 -29.58 -18.40 -16.18
CA THR A 311 -30.60 -17.67 -15.41
C THR A 311 -31.96 -17.85 -16.07
N HIS A 312 -32.98 -18.11 -15.27
CA HIS A 312 -34.37 -18.15 -15.71
C HIS A 312 -35.26 -17.43 -14.71
N CYS A 313 -36.13 -16.54 -15.20
CA CYS A 313 -37.06 -15.80 -14.36
C CYS A 313 -38.49 -16.06 -14.81
N ARG A 314 -39.36 -16.24 -13.82
CA ARG A 314 -40.79 -16.47 -14.02
C ARG A 314 -41.57 -15.36 -13.34
N GLN A 315 -42.47 -14.72 -14.08
CA GLN A 315 -43.39 -13.76 -13.49
C GLN A 315 -44.29 -14.47 -12.48
N VAL A 316 -44.44 -13.89 -11.29
CA VAL A 316 -45.33 -14.41 -10.24
C VAL A 316 -46.46 -13.41 -10.06
N ASN A 317 -47.70 -13.91 -10.00
CA ASN A 317 -48.86 -13.04 -9.74
C ASN A 317 -48.89 -12.63 -8.27
N CYS A 318 -49.23 -11.37 -8.00
CA CYS A 318 -49.41 -10.90 -6.64
C CYS A 318 -50.49 -11.71 -5.91
N LEU A 319 -50.13 -12.32 -4.78
CA LEU A 319 -51.04 -13.15 -3.98
C LEU A 319 -51.94 -12.31 -3.03
N TYR A 320 -51.70 -10.99 -2.95
CA TYR A 320 -52.44 -10.05 -2.10
C TYR A 320 -52.85 -8.77 -2.86
N PRO A 321 -54.02 -8.74 -3.51
CA PRO A 321 -54.49 -7.57 -4.27
C PRO A 321 -54.95 -6.37 -3.40
N ASP A 322 -55.11 -6.55 -2.08
CA ASP A 322 -55.59 -5.50 -1.16
C ASP A 322 -54.55 -5.19 -0.06
N VAL A 323 -53.40 -4.64 -0.44
CA VAL A 323 -52.31 -4.31 0.48
C VAL A 323 -52.36 -2.83 0.89
N PRO A 324 -52.31 -2.49 2.20
CA PRO A 324 -51.98 -1.14 2.63
C PRO A 324 -50.54 -0.79 2.23
N PRO A 325 -50.29 0.42 1.70
CA PRO A 325 -49.02 0.79 1.08
C PRO A 325 -47.82 0.57 2.02
N ILE A 326 -46.67 0.15 1.47
CA ILE A 326 -45.43 0.07 2.24
C ILE A 326 -45.15 1.43 2.89
N PRO A 327 -44.85 1.49 4.21
CA PRO A 327 -44.52 2.74 4.87
C PRO A 327 -43.35 3.42 4.15
N THR A 328 -43.49 4.72 3.91
CA THR A 328 -42.44 5.54 3.28
C THR A 328 -41.87 6.52 4.28
N ALA A 329 -40.56 6.51 4.47
CA ALA A 329 -39.83 7.48 5.29
C ALA A 329 -39.13 8.49 4.37
N ARG A 330 -39.50 9.76 4.50
CA ARG A 330 -38.88 10.88 3.77
C ARG A 330 -38.59 12.02 4.73
N PHE A 331 -37.44 12.66 4.56
CA PHE A 331 -37.04 13.79 5.37
C PHE A 331 -36.77 14.99 4.46
N SER A 332 -37.24 16.17 4.88
CA SER A 332 -36.97 17.42 4.15
C SER A 332 -35.66 18.05 4.59
N GLU A 333 -35.23 17.80 5.81
CA GLU A 333 -34.06 18.42 6.42
C GLU A 333 -33.48 17.52 7.51
N MET A 334 -32.15 17.56 7.63
CA MET A 334 -31.40 17.01 8.74
C MET A 334 -30.52 18.13 9.29
N THR A 335 -30.61 18.40 10.59
CA THR A 335 -29.72 19.35 11.27
C THR A 335 -28.85 18.60 12.26
N VAL A 336 -27.59 19.00 12.34
CA VAL A 336 -26.58 18.37 13.20
C VAL A 336 -25.90 19.45 14.02
N ARG A 337 -25.86 19.25 15.34
CA ARG A 337 -25.04 20.05 16.26
C ARG A 337 -23.96 19.16 16.85
N LEU A 338 -22.71 19.49 16.54
CA LEU A 338 -21.53 18.85 17.09
C LEU A 338 -21.05 19.65 18.31
N VAL A 339 -20.90 18.98 19.45
CA VAL A 339 -20.30 19.54 20.66
C VAL A 339 -18.98 18.84 20.89
N LEU A 340 -17.89 19.61 20.79
CA LEU A 340 -16.54 19.15 21.03
C LEU A 340 -16.07 19.50 22.45
N PRO A 341 -15.19 18.68 23.05
CA PRO A 341 -14.48 19.10 24.26
C PRO A 341 -13.61 20.33 23.98
N PRO A 342 -13.29 21.14 25.01
CA PRO A 342 -12.52 22.38 24.84
C PRO A 342 -11.09 22.15 24.32
N THR A 343 -10.53 20.97 24.59
CA THR A 343 -9.22 20.52 24.12
C THR A 343 -9.29 19.03 23.79
N TYR A 344 -8.55 18.60 22.77
CA TYR A 344 -8.48 17.20 22.35
C TYR A 344 -7.09 16.88 21.74
N PRO A 345 -6.52 15.70 22.02
CA PRO A 345 -5.27 15.24 21.42
C PRO A 345 -5.43 14.99 19.91
N HIS A 346 -4.31 15.07 19.18
CA HIS A 346 -4.30 14.89 17.72
C HIS A 346 -4.68 13.47 17.29
N ASP A 347 -4.04 12.46 17.90
CA ASP A 347 -4.09 11.07 17.43
C ASP A 347 -4.91 10.14 18.34
N GLU A 348 -5.57 10.66 19.38
CA GLU A 348 -6.37 9.84 20.29
C GLU A 348 -7.87 10.13 20.15
N PRO A 349 -8.73 9.10 20.23
CA PRO A 349 -10.17 9.29 20.17
C PRO A 349 -10.69 9.96 21.44
N VAL A 350 -11.54 10.97 21.27
CA VAL A 350 -12.23 11.66 22.36
C VAL A 350 -13.73 11.44 22.30
N ASN A 351 -14.41 11.61 23.44
CA ASN A 351 -15.86 11.61 23.48
C ASN A 351 -16.41 12.89 22.84
N ILE A 352 -17.15 12.74 21.75
CA ILE A 352 -17.91 13.82 21.11
C ILE A 352 -19.40 13.61 21.34
N SER A 353 -20.15 14.70 21.41
CA SER A 353 -21.61 14.65 21.53
C SER A 353 -22.27 15.27 20.29
N LEU A 354 -23.27 14.57 19.76
CA LEU A 354 -24.02 14.92 18.56
C LEU A 354 -25.49 15.03 18.93
N GLN A 355 -26.10 16.15 18.56
CA GLN A 355 -27.55 16.29 18.55
C GLN A 355 -28.00 16.33 17.09
N VAL A 356 -28.76 15.32 16.67
CA VAL A 356 -29.26 15.16 15.30
C VAL A 356 -30.77 15.30 15.30
N GLU A 357 -31.30 16.21 14.50
CA GLU A 357 -32.74 16.43 14.34
C GLU A 357 -33.15 16.23 12.88
N LEU A 358 -34.08 15.33 12.61
CA LEU A 358 -34.61 15.03 11.29
C LEU A 358 -36.06 15.47 11.15
N THR A 359 -36.35 16.29 10.14
CA THR A 359 -37.70 16.80 9.88
C THR A 359 -38.39 15.98 8.78
N PRO A 360 -39.55 15.34 9.05
CA PRO A 360 -40.29 14.58 8.06
C PRO A 360 -40.75 15.46 6.91
N SER A 361 -40.70 14.93 5.69
CA SER A 361 -41.21 15.65 4.51
C SER A 361 -42.72 15.78 4.57
N LYS A 362 -43.21 17.01 4.36
CA LYS A 362 -44.64 17.36 4.24
C LYS A 362 -45.12 17.40 2.78
N SER A 363 -44.35 16.83 1.85
CA SER A 363 -44.70 16.84 0.42
C SER A 363 -46.06 16.18 0.18
N PRO A 364 -46.97 16.81 -0.58
CA PRO A 364 -48.29 16.24 -0.88
C PRO A 364 -48.24 15.08 -1.89
N ASP A 365 -47.16 14.92 -2.65
CA ASP A 365 -47.06 13.91 -3.72
C ASP A 365 -46.83 12.49 -3.17
N VAL A 366 -46.03 12.36 -2.10
CA VAL A 366 -45.81 11.10 -1.37
C VAL A 366 -45.59 11.43 0.11
N PRO A 367 -46.62 11.30 0.98
CA PRO A 367 -46.49 11.67 2.38
C PRO A 367 -45.63 10.66 3.16
N THR A 368 -44.87 11.17 4.12
CA THR A 368 -44.20 10.31 5.12
C THR A 368 -45.25 9.50 5.87
N SER A 369 -45.03 8.19 5.99
CA SER A 369 -45.90 7.26 6.71
C SER A 369 -45.41 7.05 8.14
N ILE A 370 -46.24 6.43 8.98
CA ILE A 370 -45.78 5.94 10.29
C ILE A 370 -44.85 4.75 10.05
N VAL A 371 -43.64 4.78 10.63
CA VAL A 371 -42.68 3.67 10.60
C VAL A 371 -42.35 3.29 12.05
N GLU A 372 -42.64 2.05 12.42
CA GLU A 372 -42.41 1.49 13.76
C GLU A 372 -41.95 0.03 13.63
N GLY A 373 -41.01 -0.39 14.46
CA GLY A 373 -40.32 -1.67 14.29
C GLY A 373 -38.95 -1.69 14.93
N THR A 374 -38.10 -2.63 14.49
CA THR A 374 -36.74 -2.81 15.00
C THR A 374 -35.68 -2.61 13.92
N GLY A 375 -34.53 -2.04 14.29
CA GLY A 375 -33.39 -1.82 13.40
C GLY A 375 -33.70 -0.87 12.25
N LEU A 376 -34.56 0.12 12.48
CA LEU A 376 -35.09 1.00 11.43
C LEU A 376 -34.02 1.96 10.89
N TRP A 377 -33.18 2.51 11.77
CA TRP A 377 -32.29 3.63 11.44
C TRP A 377 -30.82 3.31 11.63
N ARG A 378 -29.97 3.96 10.83
CA ARG A 378 -28.52 4.04 11.06
C ARG A 378 -28.04 5.48 11.01
N LEU A 379 -27.10 5.79 11.90
CA LEU A 379 -26.35 7.04 11.90
C LEU A 379 -24.87 6.70 11.81
N ALA A 380 -24.23 7.08 10.72
CA ALA A 380 -22.80 6.94 10.54
C ALA A 380 -22.08 8.27 10.74
N ILE A 381 -20.84 8.24 11.24
CA ILE A 381 -19.96 9.40 11.35
C ILE A 381 -18.59 9.10 10.75
N PHE A 382 -17.97 10.10 10.11
CA PHE A 382 -16.65 9.96 9.50
C PHE A 382 -16.03 11.33 9.17
N GLY A 383 -14.70 11.39 9.03
CA GLY A 383 -14.00 12.54 8.45
C GLY A 383 -13.95 12.45 6.92
N ASN A 384 -14.05 13.59 6.22
CA ASN A 384 -14.02 13.63 4.76
C ASN A 384 -13.30 14.86 4.19
N LYS A 385 -12.82 14.71 2.94
CA LYS A 385 -12.17 15.78 2.16
C LYS A 385 -13.16 16.76 1.56
N GLY A 386 -14.30 16.25 1.11
CA GLY A 386 -15.34 17.02 0.46
C GLY A 386 -16.43 17.43 1.43
N GLN A 387 -16.98 18.62 1.20
CA GLN A 387 -18.11 19.17 1.94
C GLN A 387 -19.40 18.33 1.78
N ASN A 388 -19.44 17.42 0.80
CA ASN A 388 -20.60 16.57 0.52
C ASN A 388 -20.44 15.15 1.08
N GLY A 389 -19.33 14.82 1.75
CA GLY A 389 -19.09 13.50 2.35
C GLY A 389 -18.93 12.35 1.36
N SER A 390 -18.82 12.65 0.06
CA SER A 390 -18.72 11.70 -1.05
C SER A 390 -17.34 11.67 -1.71
N ASP A 391 -16.48 12.62 -1.39
CA ASP A 391 -15.16 12.75 -2.01
C ASP A 391 -14.09 12.03 -1.19
N GLY A 392 -13.51 10.98 -1.78
CA GLY A 392 -12.36 10.27 -1.20
C GLY A 392 -12.69 9.32 -0.05
N GLU A 393 -11.64 8.93 0.68
CA GLU A 393 -11.74 7.96 1.78
C GLU A 393 -12.47 8.55 3.01
N ARG A 394 -13.24 7.70 3.69
CA ARG A 394 -13.89 8.02 4.96
C ARG A 394 -12.95 7.73 6.11
N PHE A 395 -12.56 8.78 6.84
CA PHE A 395 -11.65 8.67 7.98
C PHE A 395 -12.38 8.29 9.27
N ASP A 396 -11.80 7.37 10.06
CA ASP A 396 -12.33 6.85 11.33
C ASP A 396 -13.84 6.55 11.29
N GLU A 397 -14.31 5.96 10.18
CA GLU A 397 -15.73 5.74 9.95
C GLU A 397 -16.35 4.83 11.03
N ARG A 398 -17.43 5.32 11.63
CA ARG A 398 -18.31 4.54 12.49
C ARG A 398 -19.63 4.37 11.76
N PRO A 399 -19.91 3.18 11.18
CA PRO A 399 -21.07 2.98 10.29
C PRO A 399 -22.41 2.95 11.04
N GLN A 400 -22.38 2.89 12.37
CA GLN A 400 -23.55 2.95 13.24
C GLN A 400 -23.12 3.44 14.63
N VAL A 401 -23.67 4.58 15.06
CA VAL A 401 -23.47 5.12 16.41
C VAL A 401 -24.75 5.19 17.24
N LEU A 402 -25.91 4.88 16.65
CA LEU A 402 -27.18 4.81 17.39
C LEU A 402 -27.20 3.61 18.32
N SER A 403 -27.74 3.81 19.53
CA SER A 403 -28.07 2.71 20.44
C SER A 403 -29.22 1.86 19.87
N GLY A 404 -29.39 0.62 20.33
CA GLY A 404 -30.49 -0.23 19.85
C GLY A 404 -31.87 0.42 19.99
N SER A 405 -32.12 1.15 21.09
CA SER A 405 -33.37 1.88 21.29
C SER A 405 -33.54 3.05 20.30
N ASP A 406 -32.47 3.71 19.92
CA ASP A 406 -32.52 4.81 18.95
C ASP A 406 -32.71 4.29 17.52
N GLN A 407 -32.14 3.12 17.20
CA GLN A 407 -32.38 2.43 15.93
C GLN A 407 -33.84 2.03 15.75
N ASP A 408 -34.55 1.75 16.85
CA ASP A 408 -35.96 1.37 16.89
C ASP A 408 -36.91 2.58 16.97
N ALA A 409 -36.39 3.80 16.91
CA ALA A 409 -37.16 5.02 17.09
C ALA A 409 -38.35 5.09 16.12
N ARG A 410 -39.54 5.40 16.64
CA ARG A 410 -40.76 5.51 15.84
C ARG A 410 -40.80 6.81 15.06
N LEU A 411 -41.01 6.74 13.75
CA LEU A 411 -41.27 7.90 12.89
C LEU A 411 -42.77 8.13 12.73
N THR A 412 -43.21 9.38 12.86
CA THR A 412 -44.58 9.80 12.49
C THR A 412 -44.52 10.90 11.43
N PRO A 413 -45.61 11.17 10.69
CA PRO A 413 -45.63 12.23 9.67
C PRO A 413 -45.48 13.64 10.25
N THR A 414 -45.71 13.82 11.56
CA THR A 414 -45.71 15.12 12.24
C THR A 414 -44.50 15.33 13.12
N ASP A 415 -43.98 14.26 13.72
CA ASP A 415 -42.91 14.31 14.70
C ASP A 415 -41.61 13.83 14.04
N GLY A 416 -40.59 14.68 14.11
CA GLY A 416 -39.25 14.33 13.66
C GLY A 416 -38.55 13.34 14.57
N LEU A 417 -37.40 12.85 14.10
CA LEU A 417 -36.51 12.03 14.91
C LEU A 417 -35.46 12.95 15.53
N VAL A 418 -35.19 12.75 16.82
CA VAL A 418 -34.15 13.47 17.56
C VAL A 418 -33.25 12.44 18.24
N PHE A 419 -31.95 12.56 18.02
CA PHE A 419 -30.95 11.67 18.61
C PHE A 419 -29.88 12.48 19.33
N ASP A 420 -29.65 12.14 20.59
CA ASP A 420 -28.53 12.63 21.40
C ASP A 420 -27.50 11.51 21.53
N VAL A 421 -26.45 11.58 20.71
CA VAL A 421 -25.45 10.52 20.61
C VAL A 421 -24.14 10.98 21.24
N THR A 422 -23.54 10.14 22.07
CA THR A 422 -22.17 10.35 22.57
C THR A 422 -21.32 9.16 22.15
N THR A 423 -20.22 9.42 21.44
CA THR A 423 -19.36 8.38 20.87
C THR A 423 -17.90 8.83 20.86
N GLN A 424 -16.98 7.87 20.68
CA GLN A 424 -15.56 8.13 20.56
C GLN A 424 -15.17 8.34 19.10
N PHE A 425 -14.40 9.39 18.82
CA PHE A 425 -13.94 9.74 17.48
C PHE A 425 -12.59 10.48 17.53
N VAL A 426 -11.68 10.19 16.61
CA VAL A 426 -10.37 10.87 16.50
C VAL A 426 -10.55 12.24 15.83
N ILE A 427 -11.13 13.19 16.55
CA ILE A 427 -11.44 14.52 15.99
C ILE A 427 -10.18 15.37 15.72
N GLY A 428 -9.04 15.05 16.37
CA GLY A 428 -7.80 15.81 16.23
C GLY A 428 -7.22 15.86 14.81
N GLN A 429 -7.47 14.83 14.00
CA GLN A 429 -7.06 14.77 12.58
C GLN A 429 -8.12 15.38 11.63
N VAL A 430 -9.30 15.76 12.15
CA VAL A 430 -10.37 16.38 11.37
C VAL A 430 -10.33 17.89 11.56
N GLY A 431 -10.22 18.63 10.45
CA GLY A 431 -9.96 20.07 10.44
C GLY A 431 -8.49 20.42 10.21
N CYS A 432 -7.55 19.66 10.79
CA CYS A 432 -6.11 20.01 10.80
C CYS A 432 -5.26 19.31 9.73
N ASP A 433 -5.74 18.20 9.18
CA ASP A 433 -5.02 17.37 8.21
C ASP A 433 -5.77 17.25 6.86
N ASN A 434 -5.81 16.04 6.30
CA ASN A 434 -6.42 15.70 5.03
C ASN A 434 -7.96 15.65 5.08
N PHE A 435 -8.61 15.89 6.22
CA PHE A 435 -10.05 15.72 6.40
C PHE A 435 -10.68 16.99 7.03
N PRO A 436 -10.91 18.07 6.26
CA PRO A 436 -11.46 19.34 6.78
C PRO A 436 -12.90 19.24 7.31
N TYR A 437 -13.64 18.19 6.95
CA TYR A 437 -15.05 18.06 7.30
C TYR A 437 -15.34 16.85 8.20
N PHE A 438 -16.14 17.07 9.24
CA PHE A 438 -16.78 16.02 10.02
C PHE A 438 -18.18 15.76 9.45
N CYS A 439 -18.42 14.56 8.93
CA CYS A 439 -19.67 14.19 8.27
C CYS A 439 -20.51 13.25 9.12
N VAL A 440 -21.82 13.48 9.10
CA VAL A 440 -22.84 12.62 9.68
C VAL A 440 -23.79 12.18 8.58
N GLU A 441 -23.96 10.87 8.41
CA GLU A 441 -24.85 10.25 7.43
C GLU A 441 -25.99 9.51 8.14
N PHE A 442 -27.22 9.90 7.88
CA PHE A 442 -28.41 9.20 8.35
C PHE A 442 -29.00 8.33 7.23
N GLY A 443 -29.36 7.10 7.56
CA GLY A 443 -29.93 6.17 6.59
C GLY A 443 -30.83 5.10 7.19
N LYS A 444 -31.36 4.26 6.30
CA LYS A 444 -32.06 3.03 6.65
C LYS A 444 -31.11 2.02 7.30
N GLY A 445 -31.57 1.37 8.38
CA GLY A 445 -30.81 0.36 9.12
C GLY A 445 -30.53 -0.91 8.32
N TYR A 446 -29.63 -1.75 8.84
CA TYR A 446 -29.26 -3.01 8.19
C TYR A 446 -30.31 -4.09 8.47
N GLY A 447 -31.30 -4.22 7.57
CA GLY A 447 -32.39 -5.19 7.69
C GLY A 447 -33.52 -4.73 8.63
N PRO A 448 -34.18 -3.60 8.35
CA PRO A 448 -35.24 -3.10 9.20
C PRO A 448 -36.47 -3.99 9.14
N VAL A 449 -37.14 -4.16 10.29
CA VAL A 449 -38.37 -4.94 10.41
C VAL A 449 -39.44 -4.03 11.02
N PRO A 450 -40.54 -3.69 10.30
CA PRO A 450 -40.85 -4.07 8.94
C PRO A 450 -39.98 -3.33 7.92
N ASN A 451 -39.95 -3.84 6.69
CA ASN A 451 -39.30 -3.15 5.60
C ASN A 451 -40.09 -1.87 5.23
N PHE A 452 -39.39 -0.82 4.81
CA PHE A 452 -39.99 0.47 4.44
C PHE A 452 -39.21 1.14 3.29
N ILE A 453 -39.86 2.05 2.57
CA ILE A 453 -39.25 2.82 1.49
C ILE A 453 -38.49 4.01 2.08
N PHE A 454 -37.23 4.18 1.69
CA PHE A 454 -36.37 5.30 2.08
C PHE A 454 -35.60 5.75 0.84
N GLU A 455 -35.72 7.02 0.46
CA GLU A 455 -35.25 7.49 -0.86
C GLU A 455 -33.74 7.48 -1.01
N ALA A 456 -33.03 8.07 -0.05
CA ALA A 456 -31.58 8.19 -0.06
C ALA A 456 -31.08 8.57 1.34
N PRO A 457 -29.84 8.19 1.71
CA PRO A 457 -29.22 8.68 2.92
C PRO A 457 -29.05 10.20 2.88
N LEU A 458 -29.22 10.83 4.05
CA LEU A 458 -28.96 12.26 4.23
C LEU A 458 -27.56 12.43 4.83
N THR A 459 -26.71 13.22 4.19
CA THR A 459 -25.36 13.50 4.68
C THR A 459 -25.20 14.98 4.95
N VAL A 460 -24.77 15.32 6.17
CA VAL A 460 -24.44 16.68 6.59
C VAL A 460 -22.99 16.69 7.03
N CYS A 461 -22.18 17.56 6.44
CA CYS A 461 -20.78 17.74 6.82
C CYS A 461 -20.57 19.12 7.44
N LEU A 462 -19.93 19.13 8.60
CA LEU A 462 -19.59 20.32 9.37
C LEU A 462 -18.10 20.60 9.17
N GLU A 463 -17.76 21.83 8.82
CA GLU A 463 -16.37 22.29 8.83
C GLU A 463 -15.90 22.37 10.28
N VAL A 464 -14.82 21.66 10.60
CA VAL A 464 -14.22 21.69 11.94
C VAL A 464 -13.02 22.63 11.86
N PRO A 465 -13.05 23.80 12.55
CA PRO A 465 -11.93 24.71 12.52
C PRO A 465 -10.70 24.07 13.18
N CYS A 466 -9.52 24.26 12.58
CA CYS A 466 -8.27 23.80 13.18
C CYS A 466 -8.09 24.45 14.56
N ALA A 467 -8.15 23.66 15.63
CA ALA A 467 -7.74 24.08 16.95
C ALA A 467 -6.37 23.47 17.28
N TYR A 468 -5.36 23.76 16.46
CA TYR A 468 -3.97 23.55 16.86
C TYR A 468 -3.52 24.77 17.66
N GLU A 469 -3.19 24.59 18.94
CA GLU A 469 -2.05 25.33 19.46
C GLU A 469 -0.83 24.77 18.73
N PRO A 470 -0.14 25.54 17.86
CA PRO A 470 1.05 25.02 17.18
C PRO A 470 2.04 24.53 18.23
N LEU A 471 2.60 23.33 18.05
CA LEU A 471 3.70 22.87 18.90
C LEU A 471 4.75 23.99 18.96
N PRO A 472 5.29 24.32 20.15
CA PRO A 472 6.32 25.34 20.25
C PRO A 472 7.46 25.01 19.30
N VAL A 473 7.95 26.01 18.55
CA VAL A 473 9.06 25.81 17.62
C VAL A 473 10.34 26.32 18.28
N ALA A 474 11.24 25.43 18.65
CA ALA A 474 12.56 25.82 19.13
C ALA A 474 13.44 26.26 17.95
N ARG A 475 13.56 27.57 17.72
CA ARG A 475 14.53 28.13 16.77
C ARG A 475 15.83 28.48 17.50
N ALA A 476 16.75 27.52 17.57
CA ALA A 476 18.09 27.77 18.06
C ALA A 476 18.96 28.35 16.92
N GLY A 477 19.63 29.47 17.16
CA GLY A 477 20.34 30.22 16.12
C GLY A 477 21.81 29.83 15.98
N ARG A 478 22.58 29.95 17.07
CA ARG A 478 24.04 29.72 17.04
C ARG A 478 24.49 28.98 18.29
N LEU A 479 25.21 27.89 18.09
CA LEU A 479 25.94 27.16 19.12
C LEU A 479 27.38 27.68 19.17
N SER A 480 27.86 28.00 20.38
CA SER A 480 29.25 28.37 20.64
C SER A 480 29.72 27.76 21.95
N PHE A 481 31.01 27.46 22.06
CA PHE A 481 31.58 26.88 23.27
C PHE A 481 33.03 27.28 23.44
N SER A 482 33.52 27.16 24.68
CA SER A 482 34.93 27.33 25.02
C SER A 482 35.33 26.36 26.12
N PHE A 483 36.59 25.91 26.11
CA PHE A 483 37.14 25.11 27.20
C PHE A 483 37.41 25.98 28.42
N THR A 484 36.93 25.54 29.58
CA THR A 484 37.33 26.06 30.88
C THR A 484 38.54 25.29 31.40
N ASP A 485 38.52 23.97 31.24
CA ASP A 485 39.65 23.09 31.56
C ASP A 485 39.64 21.86 30.65
N ILE A 486 40.83 21.38 30.30
CA ILE A 486 41.04 20.09 29.63
C ILE A 486 42.05 19.35 30.48
N GLY A 487 41.60 18.27 31.13
CA GLY A 487 42.47 17.43 31.94
C GLY A 487 43.70 16.94 31.14
N THR A 488 44.76 16.58 31.86
CA THR A 488 45.90 15.88 31.26
C THR A 488 45.73 14.39 31.52
N GLY A 489 45.55 13.60 30.46
CA GLY A 489 45.38 12.14 30.56
C GLY A 489 46.34 11.37 29.67
N HIS A 490 46.51 10.08 30.00
CA HIS A 490 47.26 9.14 29.19
C HIS A 490 46.44 8.64 27.99
N TYR A 491 47.14 8.13 26.98
CA TYR A 491 46.52 7.52 25.80
C TYR A 491 45.53 6.42 26.24
N GLU A 492 44.33 6.44 25.63
CA GLU A 492 43.21 5.52 25.87
C GLU A 492 42.41 5.69 27.17
N GLU A 493 42.70 6.70 27.99
CA GLU A 493 41.91 7.01 29.19
C GLU A 493 40.93 8.19 28.97
N PRO A 494 39.71 8.16 29.54
CA PRO A 494 38.82 9.32 29.55
C PRO A 494 39.49 10.50 30.27
N VAL A 495 39.48 11.65 29.63
CA VAL A 495 39.94 12.92 30.19
C VAL A 495 38.73 13.72 30.63
N HIS A 496 38.81 14.33 31.81
CA HIS A 496 37.79 15.27 32.25
C HIS A 496 37.86 16.56 31.44
N VAL A 497 36.73 16.96 30.85
CA VAL A 497 36.60 18.15 30.04
C VAL A 497 35.50 19.03 30.63
N SER A 498 35.86 20.28 30.93
CA SER A 498 34.92 21.30 31.39
C SER A 498 34.71 22.34 30.29
N LEU A 499 33.45 22.50 29.88
CA LEU A 499 33.02 23.37 28.79
C LEU A 499 32.04 24.41 29.29
N ASN A 500 32.19 25.65 28.80
CA ASN A 500 31.10 26.61 28.81
C ASN A 500 30.46 26.62 27.42
N VAL A 501 29.15 26.34 27.35
CA VAL A 501 28.37 26.21 26.11
C VAL A 501 27.24 27.22 26.11
N SER A 502 27.17 28.03 25.06
CA SER A 502 26.14 29.04 24.85
C SER A 502 25.38 28.77 23.55
N ILE A 503 24.06 28.68 23.63
CA ILE A 503 23.15 28.57 22.49
C ILE A 503 22.25 29.81 22.44
N ALA A 504 22.45 30.64 21.42
CA ALA A 504 21.61 31.80 21.19
C ALA A 504 20.24 31.36 20.65
N ALA A 505 19.16 31.76 21.32
CA ALA A 505 17.82 31.68 20.74
C ALA A 505 17.71 32.64 19.54
N SER A 506 17.02 32.22 18.48
CA SER A 506 16.75 33.10 17.34
C SER A 506 15.77 34.21 17.75
N GLU A 507 16.11 35.47 17.44
CA GLU A 507 15.29 36.64 17.75
C GLU A 507 14.10 36.82 16.78
N SER A 508 14.02 36.02 15.70
CA SER A 508 13.16 36.33 14.55
C SER A 508 11.71 35.86 14.63
N ASP A 509 11.30 35.15 15.69
CA ASP A 509 9.90 34.80 15.95
C ASP A 509 9.67 34.59 17.45
N PRO A 510 8.75 35.31 18.11
CA PRO A 510 8.41 35.03 19.51
C PRO A 510 7.63 33.71 19.58
N THR A 511 8.32 32.63 19.94
CA THR A 511 7.63 31.40 20.37
C THR A 511 7.17 31.55 21.82
N ASP A 512 6.15 30.83 22.26
CA ASP A 512 5.93 30.70 23.69
C ASP A 512 7.16 30.07 24.36
N PRO A 513 7.50 30.45 25.60
CA PRO A 513 8.64 29.87 26.30
C PRO A 513 8.46 28.36 26.46
N ILE A 514 9.44 27.58 26.00
CA ILE A 514 9.41 26.12 26.09
C ILE A 514 9.88 25.74 27.49
N ARG A 515 8.97 25.20 28.30
CA ARG A 515 9.22 24.79 29.69
C ARG A 515 8.79 23.35 29.86
N GLY A 516 9.63 22.54 30.49
CA GLY A 516 9.38 21.12 30.52
C GLY A 516 10.53 20.29 31.07
N SER A 517 10.51 19.00 30.74
CA SER A 517 11.56 18.06 31.09
C SER A 517 12.10 17.36 29.84
N ARG A 518 13.36 16.94 29.90
CA ARG A 518 14.06 16.23 28.82
C ARG A 518 14.05 16.99 27.48
N LEU A 519 14.10 18.32 27.54
CA LEU A 519 13.98 19.16 26.36
C LEU A 519 15.20 19.05 25.44
N TRP A 520 16.41 18.97 26.01
CA TRP A 520 17.66 19.11 25.24
C TRP A 520 18.59 17.91 25.36
N GLN A 521 19.36 17.69 24.28
CA GLN A 521 20.48 16.77 24.23
C GLN A 521 21.71 17.50 23.69
N LEU A 522 22.85 17.31 24.37
CA LEU A 522 24.16 17.80 23.92
C LEU A 522 25.11 16.62 23.90
N SER A 523 25.79 16.38 22.78
CA SER A 523 26.78 15.31 22.62
C SER A 523 28.14 15.88 22.22
N ILE A 524 29.22 15.17 22.59
CA ILE A 524 30.62 15.53 22.31
C ILE A 524 31.23 14.45 21.43
N TYR A 525 31.89 14.83 20.33
CA TYR A 525 32.49 13.87 19.39
C TYR A 525 33.70 14.46 18.67
N GLY A 526 34.54 13.57 18.11
CA GLY A 526 35.63 13.96 17.21
C GLY A 526 35.18 13.88 15.75
N SER A 527 35.57 14.86 14.93
CA SER A 527 35.22 14.89 13.51
C SER A 527 36.44 15.10 12.60
N ALA A 528 36.36 14.50 11.41
CA ALA A 528 37.29 14.71 10.31
C ALA A 528 37.10 16.10 9.66
N ASN A 529 35.90 16.69 9.75
CA ASN A 529 35.54 17.92 9.07
C ASN A 529 35.24 19.06 10.05
N LEU A 530 35.57 20.29 9.65
CA LEU A 530 35.42 21.50 10.47
C LEU A 530 33.94 21.86 10.74
N ASP A 531 33.01 21.33 9.95
CA ASP A 531 31.56 21.51 10.13
C ASP A 531 30.93 20.42 11.00
N GLY A 532 31.72 19.45 11.47
CA GLY A 532 31.24 18.31 12.26
C GLY A 532 30.44 17.30 11.43
N SER A 533 30.59 17.27 10.11
CA SER A 533 30.07 16.20 9.26
C SER A 533 31.08 15.04 9.14
N GLY A 534 30.64 13.79 8.96
CA GLY A 534 31.54 12.63 8.72
C GLY A 534 31.25 11.41 9.60
N ASP A 535 32.09 10.36 9.50
CA ASP A 535 32.03 9.18 10.39
C ASP A 535 32.42 9.60 11.81
N ASP A 536 31.43 9.70 12.70
CA ASP A 536 31.63 10.12 14.09
C ASP A 536 32.31 9.01 14.91
N ARG A 537 33.36 9.36 15.65
CA ARG A 537 33.95 8.47 16.67
C ARG A 537 33.70 9.08 18.06
N PHE A 538 33.22 8.21 18.96
CA PHE A 538 32.96 8.44 20.39
C PHE A 538 31.58 9.04 20.77
N ASP A 539 31.14 8.68 21.97
CA ASP A 539 29.77 8.36 22.45
C ASP A 539 28.64 9.39 22.17
N GLU A 540 27.51 8.91 21.62
CA GLU A 540 26.28 9.68 21.32
C GLU A 540 25.49 10.12 22.57
N ARG A 541 25.98 9.80 23.78
CA ARG A 541 25.29 10.09 25.03
C ARG A 541 25.26 11.57 25.34
N SER A 542 24.09 12.02 25.80
CA SER A 542 23.91 13.38 26.30
C SER A 542 24.82 13.63 27.50
N VAL A 543 25.70 14.62 27.39
CA VAL A 543 26.58 15.08 28.49
C VAL A 543 25.88 16.05 29.44
N LEU A 544 24.63 16.44 29.14
CA LEU A 544 23.83 17.27 30.03
C LEU A 544 23.27 16.46 31.20
N SER A 545 23.42 17.00 32.41
CA SER A 545 22.69 16.56 33.60
C SER A 545 21.18 16.77 33.45
N LYS A 546 20.39 16.11 34.31
CA LYS A 546 18.92 16.26 34.30
C LYS A 546 18.48 17.73 34.37
N CYS A 547 19.02 18.50 35.32
CA CYS A 547 18.66 19.91 35.48
C CYS A 547 19.04 20.76 34.26
N GLN A 548 20.11 20.41 33.55
CA GLN A 548 20.50 21.10 32.32
C GLN A 548 19.53 20.77 31.17
N ARG A 549 19.18 19.48 30.98
CA ARG A 549 18.21 19.07 29.95
C ARG A 549 16.81 19.65 30.16
N ASP A 550 16.47 20.03 31.38
CA ASP A 550 15.17 20.61 31.76
C ASP A 550 15.19 22.16 31.71
N LYS A 551 16.30 22.81 31.31
CA LYS A 551 16.36 24.27 31.25
C LYS A 551 15.34 24.81 30.24
N PRO A 552 14.54 25.82 30.60
CA PRO A 552 13.55 26.38 29.68
C PRO A 552 14.22 27.22 28.59
N LEU A 553 13.66 27.22 27.39
CA LEU A 553 14.04 28.15 26.32
C LEU A 553 13.06 29.32 26.31
N THR A 554 13.53 30.49 26.73
CA THR A 554 12.78 31.75 26.65
C THR A 554 13.21 32.51 25.39
N PRO A 555 12.29 33.07 24.58
CA PRO A 555 12.65 33.89 23.43
C PRO A 555 13.58 35.06 23.80
N GLY A 556 14.64 35.24 23.02
CA GLY A 556 15.64 36.29 23.25
C GLY A 556 16.63 36.00 24.39
N GLU A 557 16.47 34.92 25.15
CA GLU A 557 17.46 34.47 26.13
C GLU A 557 18.36 33.38 25.52
N SER A 558 19.64 33.37 25.90
CA SER A 558 20.56 32.29 25.50
C SER A 558 20.54 31.16 26.52
N LEU A 559 20.61 29.92 26.04
CA LEU A 559 20.80 28.74 26.89
C LEU A 559 22.29 28.61 27.20
N GLU A 560 22.63 28.73 28.48
CA GLU A 560 24.00 28.58 28.97
C GLU A 560 24.16 27.25 29.72
N PHE A 561 25.21 26.49 29.44
CA PHE A 561 25.53 25.24 30.11
C PHE A 561 26.98 25.19 30.56
N ASP A 562 27.21 24.88 31.83
CA ASP A 562 28.52 24.49 32.36
C ASP A 562 28.59 22.95 32.35
N VAL A 563 29.26 22.39 31.38
CA VAL A 563 29.25 20.95 31.10
C VAL A 563 30.57 20.34 31.55
N ASP A 564 30.48 19.39 32.49
CA ASP A 564 31.58 18.56 32.94
C ASP A 564 31.36 17.14 32.43
N ALA A 565 32.28 16.65 31.59
CA ALA A 565 32.16 15.34 30.95
C ALA A 565 33.51 14.62 30.89
N ASP A 566 33.47 13.30 31.07
CA ASP A 566 34.64 12.45 30.84
C ASP A 566 34.64 12.00 29.38
N PHE A 567 35.64 12.45 28.61
CA PHE A 567 35.74 12.21 27.17
C PHE A 567 37.09 11.60 26.83
N ILE A 568 37.09 10.49 26.08
CA ILE A 568 38.32 9.90 25.57
C ILE A 568 38.81 10.77 24.41
N ILE A 569 39.64 11.77 24.73
CA ILE A 569 40.21 12.70 23.74
C ILE A 569 41.27 12.04 22.85
N SER A 570 41.68 10.80 23.16
CA SER A 570 42.69 10.06 22.43
C SER A 570 42.29 9.87 20.96
N GLY A 571 43.00 10.54 20.05
CA GLY A 571 42.73 10.53 18.61
C GLY A 571 41.93 11.74 18.10
N VAL A 572 41.35 12.57 18.98
CA VAL A 572 40.75 13.85 18.61
C VAL A 572 41.82 14.95 18.66
N GLY A 573 42.03 15.63 17.53
CA GLY A 573 43.15 16.55 17.28
C GLY A 573 44.35 15.90 16.57
N CYS A 574 44.38 14.58 16.37
CA CYS A 574 45.48 13.86 15.71
C CYS A 574 44.96 12.99 14.53
N TYR A 575 45.75 12.85 13.47
CA TYR A 575 45.54 11.98 12.29
C TYR A 575 44.16 12.06 11.60
N ASP A 576 43.16 11.34 12.11
CA ASP A 576 41.88 11.08 11.42
C ASP A 576 40.74 12.00 11.88
N TYR A 577 40.85 12.65 13.05
CA TYR A 577 39.78 13.49 13.62
C TYR A 577 40.33 14.81 14.22
N PRO A 578 40.77 15.78 13.42
CA PRO A 578 41.42 17.01 13.92
C PRO A 578 40.47 17.97 14.68
N TYR A 579 39.16 17.77 14.61
CA TYR A 579 38.18 18.68 15.19
C TYR A 579 37.45 18.06 16.39
N PHE A 580 37.33 18.84 17.47
CA PHE A 580 36.45 18.56 18.60
C PHE A 580 35.12 19.26 18.37
N CYS A 581 34.02 18.52 18.39
CA CYS A 581 32.71 19.00 18.02
C CYS A 581 31.66 18.76 19.11
N LEU A 582 30.73 19.71 19.19
CA LEU A 582 29.49 19.61 19.95
C LEU A 582 28.31 19.52 19.00
N LYS A 583 27.31 18.70 19.37
CA LYS A 583 26.02 18.60 18.69
C LYS A 583 24.91 18.86 19.71
N PHE A 584 24.07 19.86 19.45
CA PHE A 584 22.92 20.23 20.28
C PHE A 584 21.62 19.94 19.52
N GLU A 585 20.73 19.16 20.12
CA GLU A 585 19.48 18.71 19.50
C GLU A 585 18.33 18.56 20.51
N LYS A 586 17.14 18.30 19.99
CA LYS A 586 15.95 17.97 20.77
C LYS A 586 16.19 16.66 21.54
N GLY A 587 15.80 16.62 22.81
CA GLY A 587 15.88 15.40 23.61
C GLY A 587 15.01 14.27 23.04
N ALA A 588 15.35 13.02 23.34
CA ALA A 588 14.67 11.85 22.77
C ALA A 588 13.16 11.78 23.06
N ASP A 589 12.72 12.20 24.26
CA ASP A 589 11.32 12.17 24.69
C ASP A 589 10.96 13.45 25.49
N PRO A 590 10.89 14.62 24.84
CA PRO A 590 10.68 15.89 25.52
C PRO A 590 9.22 16.02 25.96
N GLU A 591 9.03 16.67 27.11
CA GLU A 591 7.71 16.93 27.69
C GLU A 591 7.63 18.40 28.10
N PRO A 592 6.84 19.26 27.44
CA PRO A 592 5.95 18.97 26.31
C PRO A 592 6.73 18.71 25.02
N ASP A 593 6.06 18.12 24.03
CA ASP A 593 6.65 17.95 22.70
C ASP A 593 6.79 19.30 21.98
N PHE A 594 7.79 19.42 21.11
CA PHE A 594 8.10 20.65 20.38
C PHE A 594 8.87 20.37 19.09
N ILE A 595 8.90 21.32 18.16
CA ILE A 595 9.60 21.17 16.87
C ILE A 595 10.97 21.83 16.94
N MET A 596 12.03 21.09 16.57
CA MET A 596 13.36 21.62 16.31
C MET A 596 13.81 21.07 14.95
N TYR A 597 14.06 21.95 13.99
CA TYR A 597 14.27 21.54 12.60
C TYR A 597 15.62 20.88 12.36
N ASP A 598 16.70 21.46 12.88
CA ASP A 598 18.05 20.98 12.64
C ASP A 598 18.88 20.98 13.93
N PRO A 599 19.71 19.95 14.15
CA PRO A 599 20.68 19.95 15.24
C PRO A 599 21.74 21.03 14.97
N LEU A 600 22.12 21.78 16.00
CA LEU A 600 23.23 22.72 15.91
C LEU A 600 24.55 21.99 16.11
N ARG A 601 25.54 22.33 15.29
CA ARG A 601 26.90 21.82 15.42
C ARG A 601 27.88 22.98 15.57
N ALA A 602 28.88 22.78 16.41
CA ALA A 602 30.01 23.70 16.54
C ALA A 602 31.27 22.87 16.75
N CYS A 603 32.33 23.20 16.02
CA CYS A 603 33.59 22.49 16.10
C CYS A 603 34.75 23.47 16.34
N MET A 604 35.80 22.96 16.98
CA MET A 604 37.06 23.65 17.16
C MET A 604 38.21 22.72 16.82
N GLU A 605 39.21 23.25 16.12
CA GLU A 605 40.45 22.52 15.83
C GLU A 605 41.26 22.33 17.11
N LEU A 606 41.67 21.09 17.38
CA LEU A 606 42.58 20.78 18.48
C LEU A 606 43.97 20.49 17.92
N THR A 607 44.97 21.25 18.35
CA THR A 607 46.36 20.96 18.00
C THR A 607 46.90 19.86 18.93
N CYS A 608 46.97 18.63 18.41
CA CYS A 608 47.68 17.55 19.08
C CYS A 608 49.19 17.74 18.94
N THR A 609 49.93 17.69 20.05
CA THR A 609 51.38 17.43 19.98
C THR A 609 51.53 15.91 19.91
N PRO A 610 51.96 15.32 18.79
CA PRO A 610 52.08 13.87 18.70
C PRO A 610 53.05 13.38 19.80
N PRO A 611 52.73 12.27 20.48
CA PRO A 611 53.60 11.70 21.50
C PRO A 611 54.91 11.30 20.83
N PRO A 612 56.05 11.48 21.49
CA PRO A 612 57.32 11.05 20.95
C PRO A 612 57.26 9.53 20.68
N VAL A 613 57.68 9.11 19.48
CA VAL A 613 57.81 7.69 19.13
C VAL A 613 58.70 7.01 20.18
N PRO A 614 58.26 5.90 20.82
CA PRO A 614 59.06 5.20 21.82
C PRO A 614 60.42 4.77 21.25
N ARG A 615 61.49 5.00 22.01
CA ARG A 615 62.86 4.66 21.61
C ARG A 615 63.43 3.56 22.51
N PHE A 616 64.13 2.60 21.91
CA PHE A 616 65.00 1.67 22.62
C PHE A 616 66.44 1.90 22.19
N ILE A 617 67.24 2.49 23.08
CA ILE A 617 68.64 2.83 22.84
C ILE A 617 69.51 1.81 23.57
N ILE A 618 70.08 0.86 22.85
CA ILE A 618 70.88 -0.22 23.43
C ILE A 618 72.38 0.11 23.38
N SER A 619 73.07 -0.07 24.50
CA SER A 619 74.52 0.18 24.62
C SER A 619 75.35 -1.09 24.86
N GLY A 620 74.71 -2.22 25.12
CA GLY A 620 75.40 -3.48 25.35
C GLY A 620 74.47 -4.69 25.33
N LEU A 621 75.06 -5.88 25.20
CA LEU A 621 74.39 -7.17 25.33
C LEU A 621 75.24 -8.12 26.16
N THR A 622 74.60 -8.83 27.09
CA THR A 622 75.20 -9.96 27.80
C THR A 622 74.50 -11.24 27.40
N LEU A 623 75.28 -12.32 27.26
CA LEU A 623 74.79 -13.65 26.94
C LEU A 623 75.35 -14.64 27.95
N HIS A 624 74.45 -15.35 28.61
CA HIS A 624 74.79 -16.38 29.59
C HIS A 624 74.20 -17.72 29.16
N VAL A 625 75.02 -18.77 29.19
CA VAL A 625 74.55 -20.15 29.07
C VAL A 625 73.71 -20.47 30.32
N LYS A 626 72.45 -20.90 30.11
CA LYS A 626 71.55 -21.20 31.22
C LYS A 626 72.06 -22.42 32.00
N PRO A 627 72.03 -22.43 33.35
CA PRO A 627 72.36 -23.62 34.13
C PRO A 627 71.59 -24.86 33.67
N GLY A 628 72.31 -25.97 33.44
CA GLY A 628 71.76 -27.21 32.88
C GLY A 628 71.72 -27.29 31.34
N SER A 629 72.24 -26.28 30.63
CA SER A 629 72.58 -26.36 29.20
C SER A 629 74.01 -26.91 29.03
N PRO A 630 74.32 -27.60 27.91
CA PRO A 630 75.71 -27.94 27.58
C PRO A 630 76.59 -26.70 27.55
N THR A 631 77.74 -26.76 28.22
CA THR A 631 78.79 -25.73 28.18
C THR A 631 79.86 -26.04 27.13
N ALA A 632 79.78 -27.22 26.51
CA ALA A 632 80.57 -27.60 25.36
C ALA A 632 79.66 -28.05 24.21
N VAL A 633 80.05 -27.74 22.97
CA VAL A 633 79.42 -28.29 21.76
C VAL A 633 80.15 -29.55 21.33
N GLN A 634 79.40 -30.54 20.86
CA GLN A 634 79.97 -31.77 20.30
C GLN A 634 80.28 -31.58 18.82
N ALA A 635 81.51 -31.91 18.41
CA ALA A 635 81.92 -31.84 17.00
C ALA A 635 81.13 -32.85 16.14
N GLY A 636 80.79 -32.46 14.91
CA GLY A 636 79.86 -33.22 14.08
C GLY A 636 80.42 -34.56 13.57
N GLN A 637 79.82 -35.66 14.02
CA GLN A 637 79.49 -36.77 13.11
C GLN A 637 78.06 -36.55 12.59
N ASP A 638 77.65 -37.22 11.51
CA ASP A 638 76.31 -37.04 10.91
C ASP A 638 75.19 -37.04 11.98
N GLY A 639 74.47 -35.91 12.13
CA GLY A 639 73.34 -35.77 13.04
C GLY A 639 73.63 -35.20 14.45
N SER A 640 74.81 -34.66 14.73
CA SER A 640 75.13 -34.01 16.01
C SER A 640 74.40 -32.67 16.22
N VAL A 641 73.23 -32.71 16.86
CA VAL A 641 72.47 -31.52 17.29
C VAL A 641 72.72 -31.20 18.76
N ASN A 642 73.17 -29.99 19.06
CA ASN A 642 73.42 -29.49 20.40
C ASN A 642 72.22 -28.66 20.90
N TYR A 643 71.58 -29.07 22.00
CA TYR A 643 70.44 -28.37 22.57
C TYR A 643 70.90 -27.24 23.51
N LEU A 644 71.00 -26.03 22.98
CA LEU A 644 71.51 -24.89 23.72
C LEU A 644 70.39 -24.07 24.36
N LYS A 645 70.61 -23.61 25.59
CA LYS A 645 69.71 -22.69 26.30
C LYS A 645 70.47 -21.48 26.81
N PHE A 646 69.98 -20.30 26.51
CA PHE A 646 70.61 -19.03 26.87
C PHE A 646 69.67 -18.09 27.62
N ILE A 647 70.29 -17.17 28.35
CA ILE A 647 69.69 -15.96 28.88
C ILE A 647 70.42 -14.79 28.22
N MET A 648 69.67 -13.91 27.58
CA MET A 648 70.19 -12.67 27.02
C MET A 648 69.63 -11.49 27.82
N GLU A 649 70.50 -10.56 28.20
CA GLU A 649 70.12 -9.29 28.81
C GLU A 649 70.68 -8.12 28.00
N ALA A 650 69.83 -7.11 27.77
CA ALA A 650 70.23 -5.87 27.11
C ALA A 650 70.65 -4.82 28.14
N ILE A 651 71.75 -4.14 27.83
CA ILE A 651 72.28 -3.02 28.61
C ILE A 651 71.84 -1.72 27.92
N TYR A 652 71.20 -0.83 28.68
CA TYR A 652 70.72 0.48 28.22
C TYR A 652 70.51 1.43 29.41
N ASP A 653 70.44 2.74 29.16
CA ASP A 653 69.99 3.71 30.16
C ASP A 653 68.45 3.66 30.27
N LYS A 654 67.99 3.13 31.41
CA LYS A 654 66.56 2.99 31.72
C LYS A 654 65.78 4.30 31.76
N ARG A 655 66.47 5.45 31.81
CA ARG A 655 65.88 6.80 31.80
C ARG A 655 65.71 7.38 30.40
N GLN A 656 66.31 6.77 29.38
CA GLN A 656 66.32 7.28 28.00
C GLN A 656 65.52 6.42 27.03
N VAL A 657 64.69 5.51 27.54
CA VAL A 657 63.86 4.60 26.73
C VAL A 657 62.38 4.90 26.94
N GLY A 658 61.57 4.62 25.92
CA GLY A 658 60.11 4.60 26.04
C GLY A 658 59.59 3.21 26.39
N GLU A 659 58.37 3.12 26.91
CA GLU A 659 57.68 1.84 27.02
C GLU A 659 57.33 1.34 25.60
N ILE A 660 57.64 0.07 25.31
CA ILE A 660 57.37 -0.56 24.02
C ILE A 660 56.62 -1.86 24.26
N SER A 661 55.32 -1.84 23.99
CA SER A 661 54.43 -3.00 23.98
C SER A 661 54.04 -3.34 22.54
N GLY A 662 53.56 -4.58 22.32
CA GLY A 662 53.10 -4.97 20.98
C GLY A 662 53.50 -6.37 20.53
N ASN A 663 53.27 -6.62 19.23
CA ASN A 663 53.53 -7.90 18.59
C ASN A 663 54.75 -7.86 17.66
N ARG A 664 55.51 -8.97 17.64
CA ARG A 664 56.69 -9.16 16.76
C ARG A 664 57.73 -8.04 16.95
N LEU A 665 57.94 -7.62 18.18
CA LEU A 665 58.83 -6.51 18.52
C LEU A 665 60.29 -6.88 18.29
N TRP A 666 60.72 -8.08 18.66
CA TRP A 666 62.15 -8.42 18.71
C TRP A 666 62.52 -9.58 17.79
N VAL A 667 63.72 -9.51 17.22
CA VAL A 667 64.37 -10.62 16.52
C VAL A 667 65.73 -10.87 17.17
N LEU A 668 65.97 -12.12 17.57
CA LEU A 668 67.26 -12.56 18.12
C LEU A 668 67.87 -13.59 17.17
N SER A 669 68.89 -13.22 16.42
CA SER A 669 69.64 -14.16 15.58
C SER A 669 70.72 -14.88 16.41
N LEU A 670 71.03 -16.13 16.08
CA LEU A 670 72.03 -16.94 16.77
C LEU A 670 72.89 -17.71 15.76
N TRP A 671 74.21 -17.77 15.95
CA TRP A 671 75.13 -18.55 15.12
C TRP A 671 76.39 -18.98 15.89
N GLY A 672 77.12 -19.95 15.36
CA GLY A 672 78.46 -20.31 15.82
C GLY A 672 79.55 -19.61 15.03
N SER A 673 80.65 -19.25 15.69
CA SER A 673 81.82 -18.61 15.09
C SER A 673 83.12 -19.10 15.69
N ALA A 674 84.19 -19.05 14.90
CA ALA A 674 85.56 -19.26 15.36
C ALA A 674 86.12 -18.03 16.11
N ASN A 675 85.54 -16.84 15.88
CA ASN A 675 86.02 -15.56 16.39
C ASN A 675 85.18 -15.07 17.57
N ALA A 676 85.84 -14.44 18.55
CA ALA A 676 85.22 -13.98 19.78
C ALA A 676 84.20 -12.84 19.60
N ASP A 677 84.27 -12.13 18.48
CA ASP A 677 83.34 -11.06 18.09
C ASP A 677 82.21 -11.55 17.16
N GLY A 678 82.21 -12.85 16.83
CA GLY A 678 81.23 -13.46 15.94
C GLY A 678 81.44 -13.16 14.45
N SER A 679 82.56 -12.52 14.09
CA SER A 679 82.92 -12.26 12.70
C SER A 679 83.32 -13.54 11.95
N GLY A 680 83.37 -13.48 10.61
CA GLY A 680 83.72 -14.62 9.76
C GLY A 680 82.53 -15.51 9.39
N PRO A 681 82.78 -16.74 8.89
CA PRO A 681 81.72 -17.68 8.53
C PRO A 681 80.82 -18.02 9.71
N LYS A 682 79.51 -18.00 9.49
CA LYS A 682 78.49 -18.34 10.49
C LYS A 682 78.07 -19.79 10.35
N VAL A 683 78.25 -20.58 11.40
CA VAL A 683 77.82 -21.99 11.44
C VAL A 683 76.44 -22.08 12.08
N SER A 684 75.54 -22.86 11.47
CA SER A 684 74.17 -23.10 11.96
C SER A 684 73.43 -21.81 12.35
N GLU A 685 73.45 -20.81 11.45
CA GLU A 685 72.77 -19.53 11.68
C GLU A 685 71.25 -19.73 11.75
N ASN A 686 70.66 -19.34 12.87
CA ASN A 686 69.22 -19.17 13.02
C ASN A 686 68.90 -17.66 13.01
N PRO A 687 68.14 -17.16 12.03
CA PRO A 687 67.84 -15.74 11.91
C PRO A 687 66.91 -15.21 13.01
N ASN A 688 66.09 -16.07 13.63
CA ASN A 688 65.27 -15.70 14.78
C ASN A 688 64.99 -16.91 15.69
N THR A 689 65.64 -16.93 16.84
CA THR A 689 65.50 -18.01 17.84
C THR A 689 64.40 -17.72 18.88
N LEU A 690 63.69 -16.60 18.79
CA LEU A 690 62.63 -16.24 19.72
C LEU A 690 61.31 -16.94 19.37
N THR A 691 60.61 -17.42 20.40
CA THR A 691 59.21 -17.82 20.28
C THR A 691 58.30 -16.61 20.10
N THR A 692 57.06 -16.83 19.65
CA THR A 692 56.05 -15.76 19.55
C THR A 692 55.86 -15.00 20.87
N LEU A 693 55.83 -15.71 22.01
CA LEU A 693 55.71 -15.07 23.33
C LEU A 693 56.94 -14.22 23.68
N GLN A 694 58.15 -14.71 23.39
CA GLN A 694 59.37 -13.92 23.64
C GLN A 694 59.47 -12.71 22.70
N SER A 695 59.01 -12.82 21.45
CA SER A 695 58.97 -11.69 20.51
C SER A 695 57.96 -10.59 20.89
N ARG A 696 57.04 -10.88 21.82
CA ARG A 696 56.02 -9.94 22.37
C ARG A 696 56.44 -9.33 23.72
N ARG A 697 57.67 -9.58 24.16
CA ARG A 697 58.12 -9.11 25.48
C ARG A 697 58.08 -7.58 25.52
N THR A 698 57.23 -7.00 26.37
CA THR A 698 57.20 -5.55 26.57
C THR A 698 58.52 -5.04 27.14
N LEU A 699 59.03 -3.94 26.61
CA LEU A 699 60.05 -3.11 27.25
C LEU A 699 59.33 -2.15 28.20
N ILE A 700 59.45 -2.37 29.51
CA ILE A 700 58.80 -1.54 30.53
C ILE A 700 59.79 -0.47 31.01
N LEU A 701 59.31 0.76 31.17
CA LEU A 701 60.13 1.88 31.64
C LEU A 701 60.73 1.57 33.02
N GLY A 702 62.03 1.83 33.21
CA GLY A 702 62.70 1.57 34.49
C GLY A 702 63.06 0.10 34.78
N GLU A 703 62.58 -0.85 33.97
CA GLU A 703 62.89 -2.27 34.16
C GLU A 703 64.13 -2.72 33.39
N SER A 704 64.60 -3.95 33.63
CA SER A 704 65.64 -4.60 32.82
C SER A 704 65.02 -5.44 31.70
N PHE A 705 65.59 -5.40 30.50
CA PHE A 705 65.13 -6.18 29.36
C PHE A 705 65.90 -7.51 29.26
N ILE A 706 65.24 -8.61 29.63
CA ILE A 706 65.83 -9.95 29.70
C ILE A 706 64.99 -10.93 28.90
N LEU A 707 65.62 -11.62 27.93
CA LEU A 707 65.03 -12.77 27.23
C LEU A 707 65.55 -14.06 27.87
N THR A 708 64.70 -14.69 28.67
CA THR A 708 65.03 -15.95 29.34
C THR A 708 64.64 -17.17 28.51
N SER A 709 65.36 -18.27 28.72
CA SER A 709 65.05 -19.57 28.12
C SER A 709 65.00 -19.55 26.60
N VAL A 710 65.88 -18.78 25.97
CA VAL A 710 66.10 -18.84 24.52
C VAL A 710 66.68 -20.21 24.21
N ARG A 711 66.00 -20.99 23.35
CA ARG A 711 66.41 -22.36 23.01
C ARG A 711 66.78 -22.45 21.56
N ASN A 712 67.85 -23.17 21.26
CA ASN A 712 68.28 -23.42 19.89
C ASN A 712 68.76 -24.87 19.75
N ASN A 713 68.39 -25.50 18.65
CA ASN A 713 68.90 -26.80 18.24
C ASN A 713 70.06 -26.52 17.28
N PHE A 714 71.27 -26.48 17.83
CA PHE A 714 72.45 -26.02 17.12
C PHE A 714 73.12 -27.18 16.39
N ASP A 715 73.10 -27.15 15.06
CA ASP A 715 73.60 -28.22 14.21
C ASP A 715 75.11 -28.06 13.96
N MET A 716 75.90 -29.07 14.34
CA MET A 716 77.34 -29.11 14.13
C MET A 716 77.74 -29.98 12.92
N THR A 717 76.79 -30.46 12.12
CA THR A 717 77.06 -31.30 10.95
C THR A 717 77.99 -30.58 9.97
N GLY A 718 79.14 -31.19 9.67
CA GLY A 718 80.16 -30.60 8.78
C GLY A 718 81.01 -29.50 9.42
N ALA A 719 80.86 -29.21 10.71
CA ALA A 719 81.67 -28.25 11.46
C ALA A 719 82.54 -28.93 12.53
N SER A 720 83.79 -28.50 12.62
CA SER A 720 84.74 -28.91 13.65
C SER A 720 84.74 -27.96 14.85
N CYS A 721 85.38 -28.38 15.95
CA CYS A 721 85.65 -27.52 17.09
C CYS A 721 86.47 -26.27 16.75
N ALA A 722 87.22 -26.28 15.64
CA ALA A 722 87.96 -25.11 15.18
C ALA A 722 87.02 -24.07 14.56
N ASP A 723 85.91 -24.51 13.98
CA ASP A 723 84.94 -23.69 13.26
C ASP A 723 83.93 -23.02 14.21
N VAL A 724 83.66 -23.62 15.38
CA VAL A 724 82.75 -23.09 16.40
C VAL A 724 83.41 -23.11 17.77
N ARG A 725 84.00 -21.96 18.15
CA ARG A 725 84.54 -21.70 19.49
C ARG A 725 83.62 -20.83 20.34
N TYR A 726 82.76 -20.07 19.67
CA TYR A 726 81.85 -19.11 20.27
C TYR A 726 80.45 -19.30 19.72
N ILE A 727 79.45 -19.14 20.59
CA ILE A 727 78.06 -18.98 20.17
C ILE A 727 77.71 -17.51 20.33
N CYS A 728 77.25 -16.92 19.25
CA CYS A 728 76.99 -15.50 19.14
C CYS A 728 75.51 -15.25 18.94
N VAL A 729 75.02 -14.13 19.48
CA VAL A 729 73.66 -13.65 19.26
C VAL A 729 73.68 -12.20 18.79
N LYS A 730 72.65 -11.81 18.04
CA LYS A 730 72.38 -10.42 17.65
C LYS A 730 70.93 -10.07 17.94
N LEU A 731 70.70 -9.02 18.72
CA LEU A 731 69.36 -8.47 18.94
C LEU A 731 69.05 -7.41 17.88
N SER A 732 67.86 -7.44 17.31
CA SER A 732 67.45 -6.49 16.27
C SER A 732 65.95 -6.17 16.35
N ARG A 733 65.58 -5.09 15.66
CA ARG A 733 64.18 -4.70 15.48
C ARG A 733 63.40 -5.81 14.78
N GLY A 734 62.15 -6.00 15.20
CA GLY A 734 61.16 -6.82 14.51
C GLY A 734 61.02 -6.47 13.04
N THR A 735 60.77 -7.46 12.19
CA THR A 735 60.67 -7.26 10.74
C THR A 735 59.40 -6.52 10.33
N VAL A 736 58.31 -6.68 11.09
CA VAL A 736 57.04 -5.96 10.94
C VAL A 736 56.39 -5.87 12.34
N PRO A 737 56.86 -4.96 13.22
CA PRO A 737 56.23 -4.78 14.51
C PRO A 737 54.82 -4.22 14.31
N ALA A 738 53.86 -4.65 15.13
CA ALA A 738 52.49 -4.11 15.07
C ALA A 738 52.47 -2.61 15.45
N ASP A 739 53.34 -2.23 16.39
CA ASP A 739 53.44 -0.87 16.92
C ASP A 739 54.77 -0.24 16.48
N ALA A 740 54.74 1.06 16.14
CA ALA A 740 55.92 1.78 15.66
C ALA A 740 56.84 2.15 16.83
N TYR A 741 58.14 1.84 16.69
CA TYR A 741 59.17 2.24 17.65
C TYR A 741 60.55 2.37 16.97
N GLU A 742 61.45 3.12 17.58
CA GLU A 742 62.83 3.28 17.11
C GLU A 742 63.77 2.33 17.88
N PHE A 743 64.57 1.56 17.15
CA PHE A 743 65.65 0.74 17.71
C PHE A 743 66.98 1.39 17.37
N LEU A 744 67.63 1.99 18.37
CA LEU A 744 68.85 2.78 18.25
C LEU A 744 69.98 2.13 19.06
N THR A 745 71.22 2.48 18.75
CA THR A 745 72.40 1.95 19.44
C THR A 745 73.28 3.09 19.96
N GLU A 746 73.95 2.89 21.09
CA GLU A 746 74.88 3.86 21.67
C GLU A 746 76.23 3.21 22.02
N PRO A 747 77.34 3.61 21.36
CA PRO A 747 77.42 4.55 20.23
C PRO A 747 76.69 4.03 18.98
N GLU A 748 76.39 4.89 18.01
CA GLU A 748 75.67 4.49 16.76
C GLU A 748 76.42 3.41 15.95
N SER A 749 77.74 3.31 16.14
CA SER A 749 78.57 2.25 15.55
C SER A 749 78.47 0.90 16.28
N TYR A 750 77.78 0.84 17.42
CA TYR A 750 77.64 -0.38 18.19
C TYR A 750 76.75 -1.39 17.45
N LEU A 751 77.30 -2.59 17.24
CA LEU A 751 76.51 -3.71 16.77
C LEU A 751 75.93 -4.42 17.99
N PRO A 752 74.60 -4.55 18.13
CA PRO A 752 73.94 -5.23 19.24
C PRO A 752 74.13 -6.74 19.09
N GLN A 753 75.37 -7.19 19.27
CA GLN A 753 75.78 -8.58 19.21
C GLN A 753 76.78 -8.90 20.33
N THR A 754 76.77 -10.14 20.78
CA THR A 754 77.70 -10.63 21.80
C THR A 754 77.89 -12.13 21.65
N CYS A 755 79.01 -12.65 22.13
CA CYS A 755 79.37 -14.05 21.99
C CYS A 755 79.78 -14.65 23.34
N VAL A 756 79.43 -15.90 23.56
CA VAL A 756 79.89 -16.70 24.69
C VAL A 756 80.81 -17.80 24.19
N GLN A 757 81.95 -17.96 24.85
CA GLN A 757 82.88 -19.05 24.54
C GLN A 757 82.27 -20.38 24.98
N MET A 758 82.34 -21.37 24.09
CA MET A 758 81.92 -22.73 24.39
C MET A 758 83.15 -23.63 24.50
N GLY A 759 83.08 -24.63 25.37
CA GLY A 759 83.95 -25.78 25.28
C GLY A 759 83.66 -26.59 24.00
N CYS A 760 84.55 -27.51 23.66
CA CYS A 760 84.26 -28.50 22.63
C CYS A 760 84.65 -29.88 23.13
N SER A 761 83.79 -30.88 22.89
CA SER A 761 83.95 -32.25 23.38
C SER A 761 83.73 -33.29 22.31
#